data_AF-A0A562SQI5-F1
#
_entry.id   AF-A0A562SQI5-F1
#
_cell.length_a   1.000
_cell.length_b   1.000
_cell.length_c   1.000
_cell.angle_alpha   90.00
_cell.angle_beta   90.00
_cell.angle_gamma   90.00
#
_symmetry.space_group_name_H-M   'P 1'
#
loop_
_entity.id
_entity.type
_entity.pdbx_description
1 polymer ?
#
loop_
_entity_poly.entity_id
_entity_poly.type
_entity_poly.pdbx_seq_one_letter_code
_entity_poly.pdbx_strand_id
1 'polypeptide(L)'
;MNNIMDLTLDDLRLAFRKAKIDAYYENGDNSVRKFIDYELQLDKNLNSLLLNILLDQADNDIEKSVGSFTYMIKSIKRDKESLTNFYYSNADEDWNNLENEQIEIQYRVIGQLEVEMHVIASLWIMKTGHKLERHLSENSYGCRLRRTNQKECFFKPGSTEYSEFDKGNFRPYFVDYKSWQNKGIDTLKHEIRNGKDVIAITLDIERFYHRVNPDFINSKEFLDLIGEADLYNDPYTILLLKRLEIWTKKVIDEGIFDFDMLRIRHCGIPIGYSASKIIANLLLFEFDKLIEKHIDPPYYGRYVDDIFLIINNTGEITNSEDFWNFIQKRIGTDKIEKVIDEDNYKLSIYYSKQSEVIFSPKKQRFFVLAGKSGEAFIESVQDSINENSSEWRMLPDTDKDLEALTKEMASPTTDSSEHVNSIRKSDGLSIQRLKFALHLRNFEAIVHSLNAHYWKDGLTKFLDLSLDFVVTPLNIDVYQKYYARLVRLAILSSRIDYAIKIINKINNSFDLLQSRSDNDVQFELCRKHINETLTEAIITGLNPDLLAGKKYEQYEPLFKMLNQSSNEIVKYHRYAIYSDWHVVPYKRFLIDDIEFRKSGLKHDKFVLDSAVLSNNSKLSHQFNSLLEFWYTYIKRTNAGFPSALFYYTRPFDTLELTLLFSDWLTNESKFDLLLLLNRIFGNPEIEGYIKKPRQHKELANYLYVDIKAEYKTIDRYFCLSNFYTSEDSWIADVRDDHQEPDTGRLQRLYRLINNVLRVKEKEIDYIVFPELSLPRSEISYVAKKLKNKGISLIAGVGYQKKELRNELQPLKGSVSNQLIYILNIGSSDKEQQISIIQEKVFPAIHEESNLMQVGGKILIPHSDKKYIINHDGLYLSGLICNDVLNINNRYPLRGEIDCLVLVEWNPDTETYDGLIKATANDLHCFVIQVNDRLYGDTRIRAPYKEHYMRDVVRIKGGEIDYFVVSKIEVESLREFQRDFRSSPKGKFKPVPTGYEISDERRHYKHKQ
;
A
#
# COMPACT_ATOMS: atom_id res chain seq x y z
N MET A 1 -4.74 8.39 41.09
CA MET A 1 -6.08 8.36 40.47
C MET A 1 -6.65 9.74 40.10
N ASN A 2 -6.08 10.88 40.54
CA ASN A 2 -6.64 12.21 40.22
C ASN A 2 -6.41 12.74 38.78
N ASN A 3 -5.67 12.05 37.90
CA ASN A 3 -5.33 12.53 36.54
C ASN A 3 -6.17 11.95 35.38
N ILE A 4 -7.09 11.00 35.59
CA ILE A 4 -8.00 10.52 34.51
C ILE A 4 -9.21 11.46 34.33
N MET A 5 -9.42 12.43 35.23
CA MET A 5 -10.63 13.27 35.23
C MET A 5 -10.84 14.10 33.95
N ASP A 6 -9.80 14.31 33.14
CA ASP A 6 -9.89 15.04 31.87
C ASP A 6 -10.16 14.14 30.64
N LEU A 7 -10.35 12.83 30.83
CA LEU A 7 -10.68 11.91 29.73
C LEU A 7 -12.08 12.21 29.19
N THR A 8 -12.17 12.50 27.89
CA THR A 8 -13.45 12.80 27.23
C THR A 8 -13.92 11.65 26.33
N LEU A 9 -15.20 11.68 25.97
CA LEU A 9 -15.75 10.76 24.97
C LEU A 9 -15.06 10.94 23.59
N ASP A 10 -14.63 12.16 23.26
CA ASP A 10 -13.96 12.43 21.98
C ASP A 10 -12.56 11.81 21.92
N ASP A 11 -11.85 11.74 23.05
CA ASP A 11 -10.60 10.98 23.15
C ASP A 11 -10.81 9.50 22.82
N LEU A 12 -11.90 8.90 23.34
CA LEU A 12 -12.24 7.51 23.06
C LEU A 12 -12.70 7.30 21.61
N ARG A 13 -13.40 8.25 21.00
CA ARG A 13 -13.76 8.20 19.57
C ARG A 13 -12.52 8.24 18.67
N LEU A 14 -11.54 9.09 19.00
CA LEU A 14 -10.26 9.15 18.30
C LEU A 14 -9.47 7.84 18.49
N ALA A 15 -9.41 7.32 19.73
CA ALA A 15 -8.77 6.05 20.04
C ALA A 15 -9.43 4.89 19.29
N PHE A 16 -10.76 4.84 19.20
CA PHE A 16 -11.50 3.85 18.41
C PHE A 16 -11.17 3.93 16.92
N ARG A 17 -11.12 5.13 16.33
CA ARG A 17 -10.75 5.32 14.92
C ARG A 17 -9.37 4.74 14.62
N LYS A 18 -8.38 4.97 15.50
CA LYS A 18 -7.03 4.42 15.35
C LYS A 18 -6.97 2.91 15.61
N ALA A 19 -7.66 2.44 16.65
CA ALA A 19 -7.77 1.02 17.00
C ALA A 19 -8.34 0.20 15.85
N LYS A 20 -9.38 0.70 15.19
CA LYS A 20 -10.01 0.05 14.03
C LYS A 20 -9.04 -0.08 12.86
N ILE A 21 -8.26 0.95 12.57
CA ILE A 21 -7.25 0.91 11.50
C ILE A 21 -6.12 -0.06 11.84
N ASP A 22 -5.61 -0.03 13.07
CA ASP A 22 -4.56 -0.93 13.49
C ASP A 22 -5.03 -2.40 13.43
N ALA A 23 -6.25 -2.68 13.91
CA ALA A 23 -6.85 -4.02 13.84
C ALA A 23 -7.12 -4.48 12.40
N TYR A 24 -7.52 -3.56 11.50
CA TYR A 24 -7.76 -3.89 10.09
C TYR A 24 -6.50 -4.39 9.37
N TYR A 25 -5.33 -3.84 9.69
CA TYR A 25 -4.05 -4.24 9.09
C TYR A 25 -3.33 -5.36 9.85
N GLU A 26 -3.86 -5.77 11.00
CA GLU A 26 -3.31 -6.86 11.79
C GLU A 26 -3.80 -8.22 11.27
N ASN A 27 -2.94 -9.24 11.31
CA ASN A 27 -3.29 -10.59 10.87
C ASN A 27 -3.34 -11.53 12.07
N GLY A 28 -4.44 -12.25 12.27
CA GLY A 28 -4.55 -13.34 13.25
C GLY A 28 -5.56 -13.13 14.40
N ASP A 29 -6.14 -11.94 14.56
CA ASP A 29 -7.30 -11.73 15.44
C ASP A 29 -8.58 -11.76 14.60
N ASN A 30 -9.60 -12.49 15.05
CA ASN A 30 -10.93 -12.50 14.42
C ASN A 30 -11.70 -11.26 14.88
N SER A 31 -11.32 -10.10 14.33
CA SER A 31 -11.80 -8.79 14.79
C SER A 31 -13.02 -8.29 14.01
N VAL A 32 -13.32 -8.81 12.82
CA VAL A 32 -14.30 -8.19 11.91
C VAL A 32 -15.68 -8.10 12.55
N ARG A 33 -16.20 -9.22 13.08
CA ARG A 33 -17.54 -9.23 13.71
C ARG A 33 -17.56 -8.39 14.98
N LYS A 34 -16.53 -8.50 15.81
CA LYS A 34 -16.40 -7.75 17.07
C LYS A 34 -16.48 -6.24 16.84
N PHE A 35 -15.72 -5.72 15.87
CA PHE A 35 -15.75 -4.29 15.55
C PHE A 35 -17.08 -3.86 14.92
N ILE A 36 -17.69 -4.69 14.05
CA ILE A 36 -19.02 -4.41 13.50
C ILE A 36 -20.07 -4.26 14.61
N ASP A 37 -20.12 -5.21 15.53
CA ASP A 37 -21.09 -5.21 16.63
C ASP A 37 -20.84 -4.04 17.60
N TYR A 38 -19.57 -3.73 17.85
CA TYR A 38 -19.20 -2.59 18.68
C TYR A 38 -19.60 -1.26 18.04
N GLU A 39 -19.38 -1.11 16.72
CA GLU A 39 -19.66 0.12 15.98
C GLU A 39 -21.16 0.38 15.78
N LEU A 40 -21.98 -0.69 15.73
CA LEU A 40 -23.45 -0.58 15.70
C LEU A 40 -24.04 0.14 16.92
N GLN A 41 -23.35 0.09 18.07
CA GLN A 41 -23.72 0.81 19.29
C GLN A 41 -22.58 1.70 19.79
N LEU A 42 -21.81 2.29 18.86
CA LEU A 42 -20.53 2.93 19.15
C LEU A 42 -20.60 3.92 20.33
N ASP A 43 -21.51 4.90 20.28
CA ASP A 43 -21.61 5.93 21.32
C ASP A 43 -21.99 5.33 22.67
N LYS A 44 -22.90 4.35 22.71
CA LYS A 44 -23.28 3.66 23.94
C LYS A 44 -22.10 2.88 24.51
N ASN A 45 -21.37 2.15 23.67
CA ASN A 45 -20.24 1.33 24.09
C ASN A 45 -19.07 2.19 24.58
N LEU A 46 -18.74 3.28 23.87
CA LEU A 46 -17.70 4.21 24.29
C LEU A 46 -18.08 4.99 25.57
N ASN A 47 -19.34 5.38 25.74
CA ASN A 47 -19.81 5.97 27.00
C ASN A 47 -19.73 4.97 28.16
N SER A 48 -20.09 3.71 27.93
CA SER A 48 -19.94 2.65 28.93
C SER A 48 -18.47 2.46 29.30
N LEU A 49 -17.57 2.40 28.31
CA LEU A 49 -16.13 2.30 28.53
C LEU A 49 -15.59 3.51 29.32
N LEU A 50 -16.04 4.73 28.97
CA LEU A 50 -15.67 5.95 29.69
C LEU A 50 -16.07 5.87 31.17
N LEU A 51 -17.32 5.50 31.45
CA LEU A 51 -17.81 5.33 32.82
C LEU A 51 -17.04 4.23 33.56
N ASN A 52 -16.74 3.12 32.90
CA ASN A 52 -15.98 2.02 33.49
C ASN A 52 -14.55 2.46 33.86
N ILE A 53 -13.93 3.31 33.04
CA ILE A 53 -12.60 3.88 33.31
C ILE A 53 -12.67 4.90 34.46
N LEU A 54 -13.68 5.77 34.49
CA LEU A 54 -13.80 6.84 35.49
C LEU A 54 -14.23 6.34 36.87
N LEU A 55 -15.02 5.27 36.93
CA LEU A 55 -15.57 4.72 38.18
C LEU A 55 -14.77 3.55 38.76
N ASP A 56 -13.68 3.13 38.09
CA ASP A 56 -12.83 1.98 38.46
C ASP A 56 -13.65 0.75 38.91
N GLN A 57 -14.46 0.22 37.98
CA GLN A 57 -15.37 -0.90 38.26
C GLN A 57 -14.64 -2.19 38.71
N ALA A 58 -15.40 -3.12 39.31
CA ALA A 58 -14.92 -4.40 39.81
C ALA A 58 -14.32 -5.30 38.70
N ASP A 59 -13.33 -6.12 39.07
CA ASP A 59 -12.53 -6.92 38.12
C ASP A 59 -13.36 -7.87 37.23
N ASN A 60 -14.53 -8.34 37.69
CA ASN A 60 -15.40 -9.24 36.92
C ASN A 60 -15.97 -8.61 35.63
N ASP A 61 -16.23 -7.29 35.61
CA ASP A 61 -16.70 -6.59 34.41
C ASP A 61 -15.52 -6.26 33.47
N ILE A 62 -14.33 -6.16 34.03
CA ILE A 62 -13.07 -5.94 33.32
C ILE A 62 -12.61 -7.23 32.58
N GLU A 63 -12.80 -8.42 33.18
CA GLU A 63 -12.48 -9.71 32.57
C GLU A 63 -13.21 -9.94 31.23
N LYS A 64 -14.48 -9.50 31.12
CA LYS A 64 -15.26 -9.63 29.87
C LYS A 64 -14.77 -8.72 28.75
N SER A 65 -14.14 -7.61 29.09
CA SER A 65 -13.74 -6.56 28.15
C SER A 65 -12.30 -6.67 27.64
N VAL A 66 -11.53 -7.64 28.15
CA VAL A 66 -10.17 -7.93 27.70
C VAL A 66 -10.15 -8.91 26.51
N GLY A 67 -11.05 -9.89 26.48
CA GLY A 67 -11.15 -10.92 25.44
C GLY A 67 -10.62 -12.28 25.87
N SER A 68 -10.21 -13.12 24.91
CA SER A 68 -9.73 -14.48 25.13
C SER A 68 -8.43 -14.76 24.36
N PHE A 69 -8.07 -16.03 24.17
CA PHE A 69 -6.94 -16.47 23.37
C PHE A 69 -7.30 -17.73 22.57
N THR A 70 -6.46 -18.06 21.60
CA THR A 70 -6.53 -19.29 20.81
C THR A 70 -5.11 -19.74 20.39
N TYR A 71 -5.02 -20.83 19.63
CA TYR A 71 -3.78 -21.38 19.12
C TYR A 71 -3.73 -21.34 17.59
N MET A 72 -2.52 -21.15 17.03
CA MET A 72 -2.18 -21.46 15.64
C MET A 72 -1.10 -22.54 15.61
N ILE A 73 -1.07 -23.32 14.54
CA ILE A 73 0.02 -24.25 14.27
C ILE A 73 1.29 -23.45 13.96
N LYS A 74 2.36 -23.64 14.72
CA LYS A 74 3.65 -22.96 14.54
C LYS A 74 4.57 -23.73 13.58
N SER A 75 4.63 -25.04 13.75
CA SER A 75 5.45 -25.93 12.92
C SER A 75 4.93 -27.36 13.03
N ILE A 76 5.03 -28.10 11.93
CA ILE A 76 4.73 -29.52 11.89
C ILE A 76 6.06 -30.29 11.77
N LYS A 77 6.38 -31.12 12.75
CA LYS A 77 7.60 -31.93 12.75
C LYS A 77 7.27 -33.39 12.49
N ARG A 78 8.12 -34.03 11.69
CA ARG A 78 8.10 -35.47 11.42
C ARG A 78 9.23 -36.12 12.21
N ASP A 79 8.97 -37.31 12.74
CA ASP A 79 10.04 -38.17 13.23
C ASP A 79 10.90 -38.58 12.03
N LYS A 80 12.14 -38.11 11.98
CA LYS A 80 13.07 -38.43 10.90
C LYS A 80 13.37 -39.93 10.91
N GLU A 81 12.88 -40.67 9.91
CA GLU A 81 13.59 -41.73 9.16
C GLU A 81 12.59 -42.47 8.23
N SER A 82 12.27 -41.90 7.07
CA SER A 82 11.84 -42.71 5.93
C SER A 82 12.79 -42.50 4.74
N LEU A 83 13.68 -43.46 4.57
CA LEU A 83 14.47 -43.70 3.37
C LEU A 83 13.54 -44.22 2.25
N THR A 84 12.55 -43.43 1.84
CA THR A 84 11.75 -43.75 0.67
C THR A 84 12.38 -43.04 -0.53
N ASN A 85 12.93 -43.81 -1.48
CA ASN A 85 13.41 -43.30 -2.77
C ASN A 85 12.25 -42.87 -3.72
N PHE A 86 11.05 -42.69 -3.18
CA PHE A 86 9.84 -42.40 -3.95
C PHE A 86 9.48 -40.93 -3.76
N TYR A 87 9.38 -40.22 -4.89
CA TYR A 87 8.93 -38.84 -4.94
C TYR A 87 7.50 -38.83 -5.50
N TYR A 88 6.55 -38.35 -4.70
CA TYR A 88 5.16 -38.20 -5.11
C TYR A 88 4.89 -36.76 -5.53
N SER A 89 4.25 -36.58 -6.69
CA SER A 89 3.82 -35.25 -7.14
C SER A 89 2.52 -34.79 -6.50
N ASN A 90 1.76 -35.71 -5.89
CA ASN A 90 0.48 -35.45 -5.21
C ASN A 90 0.68 -35.50 -3.69
N ALA A 91 0.38 -34.40 -3.01
CA ALA A 91 0.55 -34.28 -1.56
C ALA A 91 -0.36 -35.22 -0.75
N ASP A 92 -1.53 -35.60 -1.26
CA ASP A 92 -2.41 -36.56 -0.58
C ASP A 92 -1.83 -37.99 -0.66
N GLU A 93 -1.21 -38.34 -1.78
CA GLU A 93 -0.50 -39.61 -1.94
C GLU A 93 0.78 -39.64 -1.11
N ASP A 94 1.54 -38.54 -1.08
CA ASP A 94 2.70 -38.39 -0.19
C ASP A 94 2.29 -38.59 1.27
N TRP A 95 1.18 -37.97 1.69
CA TRP A 95 0.62 -38.17 3.03
C TRP A 95 0.26 -39.63 3.31
N ASN A 96 -0.45 -40.29 2.40
CA ASN A 96 -0.88 -41.68 2.60
C ASN A 96 0.31 -42.65 2.75
N ASN A 97 1.44 -42.36 2.11
CA ASN A 97 2.64 -43.19 2.16
C ASN A 97 3.51 -43.00 3.42
N LEU A 98 3.21 -42.03 4.29
CA LEU A 98 3.86 -41.90 5.62
C LEU A 98 3.36 -42.97 6.62
N GLU A 99 3.19 -44.22 6.17
CA GLU A 99 2.67 -45.31 7.00
C GLU A 99 3.55 -45.46 8.27
N ASN A 100 2.96 -45.14 9.44
CA ASN A 100 3.52 -45.25 10.79
C ASN A 100 4.36 -44.07 11.33
N GLU A 101 4.47 -42.93 10.63
CA GLU A 101 5.12 -41.74 11.21
C GLU A 101 4.15 -40.96 12.14
N GLN A 102 4.54 -40.76 13.40
CA GLN A 102 3.87 -39.80 14.28
C GLN A 102 4.29 -38.37 13.93
N ILE A 103 3.35 -37.44 14.09
CA ILE A 103 3.55 -36.03 13.79
C ILE A 103 3.44 -35.22 15.08
N GLU A 104 4.50 -34.47 15.38
CA GLU A 104 4.51 -33.50 16.48
C GLU A 104 4.05 -32.14 15.94
N ILE A 105 2.92 -31.65 16.44
CA ILE A 105 2.40 -30.32 16.12
C ILE A 105 2.81 -29.35 17.22
N GLN A 106 3.55 -28.30 16.87
CA GLN A 106 3.86 -27.22 17.80
C GLN A 106 2.87 -26.07 17.64
N TYR A 107 2.40 -25.50 18.74
CA TYR A 107 1.42 -24.41 18.71
C TYR A 107 2.01 -23.06 19.12
N ARG A 108 1.31 -21.99 18.75
CA ARG A 108 1.57 -20.61 19.17
C ARG A 108 0.27 -20.00 19.69
N VAL A 109 0.32 -19.37 20.87
CA VAL A 109 -0.81 -18.64 21.46
C VAL A 109 -1.00 -17.28 20.79
N ILE A 110 -2.26 -16.91 20.56
CA ILE A 110 -2.66 -15.64 19.96
C ILE A 110 -3.83 -15.06 20.76
N GLY A 111 -3.81 -13.75 20.98
CA GLY A 111 -4.92 -13.05 21.61
C GLY A 111 -6.14 -13.00 20.68
N GLN A 112 -7.31 -13.25 21.24
CA GLN A 112 -8.61 -12.95 20.61
C GLN A 112 -9.24 -11.82 21.42
N LEU A 113 -8.73 -10.60 21.22
CA LEU A 113 -9.00 -9.46 22.09
C LEU A 113 -10.35 -8.81 21.78
N GLU A 114 -10.97 -8.17 22.78
CA GLU A 114 -12.17 -7.36 22.57
C GLU A 114 -11.85 -5.95 22.07
N VAL A 115 -12.83 -5.28 21.47
CA VAL A 115 -12.65 -3.94 20.89
C VAL A 115 -12.19 -2.93 21.94
N GLU A 116 -12.69 -3.03 23.17
CA GLU A 116 -12.30 -2.14 24.28
C GLU A 116 -10.80 -2.25 24.60
N MET A 117 -10.23 -3.46 24.51
CA MET A 117 -8.80 -3.68 24.70
C MET A 117 -8.00 -2.88 23.68
N HIS A 118 -8.38 -2.95 22.40
CA HIS A 118 -7.76 -2.20 21.29
C HIS A 118 -7.93 -0.67 21.43
N VAL A 119 -9.10 -0.21 21.91
CA VAL A 119 -9.35 1.20 22.21
C VAL A 119 -8.45 1.69 23.35
N ILE A 120 -8.31 0.93 24.44
CA ILE A 120 -7.41 1.25 25.56
C ILE A 120 -5.96 1.33 25.09
N ALA A 121 -5.54 0.42 24.21
CA ALA A 121 -4.20 0.45 23.61
C ALA A 121 -3.95 1.77 22.88
N SER A 122 -4.88 2.15 22.01
CA SER A 122 -4.78 3.38 21.22
C SER A 122 -4.84 4.61 22.11
N LEU A 123 -5.68 4.61 23.14
CA LEU A 123 -5.74 5.67 24.14
C LEU A 123 -4.40 5.83 24.87
N TRP A 124 -3.81 4.72 25.33
CA TRP A 124 -2.50 4.75 25.98
C TRP A 124 -1.42 5.27 25.03
N ILE A 125 -1.40 4.84 23.76
CA ILE A 125 -0.46 5.35 22.75
C ILE A 125 -0.60 6.86 22.61
N MET A 126 -1.84 7.36 22.49
CA MET A 126 -2.15 8.78 22.32
C MET A 126 -1.76 9.63 23.53
N LYS A 127 -1.88 9.12 24.76
CA LYS A 127 -1.67 9.91 25.99
C LYS A 127 -0.28 9.75 26.61
N THR A 128 0.31 8.56 26.52
CA THR A 128 1.55 8.20 27.22
C THR A 128 2.56 7.46 26.36
N GLY A 129 2.14 6.42 25.63
CA GLY A 129 3.04 5.56 24.86
C GLY A 129 3.89 6.31 23.84
N HIS A 130 3.35 7.35 23.19
CA HIS A 130 4.12 8.19 22.25
C HIS A 130 5.25 9.01 22.91
N LYS A 131 5.16 9.28 24.22
CA LYS A 131 6.18 10.00 25.00
C LYS A 131 7.35 9.08 25.33
N LEU A 132 7.07 7.82 25.65
CA LEU A 132 8.10 6.79 25.87
C LEU A 132 8.79 6.42 24.55
N GLU A 133 8.01 6.14 23.51
CA GLU A 133 8.52 5.71 22.20
C GLU A 133 9.44 6.74 21.52
N ARG A 134 9.29 8.04 21.83
CA ARG A 134 10.08 9.13 21.20
C ARG A 134 11.58 9.06 21.51
N HIS A 135 11.96 8.32 22.55
CA HIS A 135 13.34 8.18 22.99
C HIS A 135 14.06 6.99 22.37
N LEU A 136 13.33 6.06 21.75
CA LEU A 136 13.93 4.93 21.05
C LEU A 136 14.98 5.41 20.04
N SER A 137 16.03 4.62 19.86
CA SER A 137 17.09 4.94 18.91
C SER A 137 16.56 5.11 17.47
N GLU A 138 17.27 5.91 16.67
CA GLU A 138 17.09 5.94 15.20
C GLU A 138 17.47 4.60 14.54
N ASN A 139 18.24 3.76 15.23
CA ASN A 139 18.61 2.42 14.80
C ASN A 139 17.52 1.37 15.14
N SER A 140 16.44 1.76 15.82
CA SER A 140 15.22 0.94 15.94
C SER A 140 14.26 1.30 14.81
N TYR A 141 14.08 0.39 13.85
CA TYR A 141 13.25 0.63 12.67
C TYR A 141 11.83 0.08 12.81
N GLY A 142 11.64 -1.03 13.52
CA GLY A 142 10.35 -1.72 13.58
C GLY A 142 9.28 -0.95 14.37
N CYS A 143 8.04 -1.00 13.88
CA CYS A 143 6.83 -0.51 14.58
C CYS A 143 6.89 0.94 15.08
N ARG A 144 7.36 1.88 14.25
CA ARG A 144 7.40 3.30 14.62
C ARG A 144 6.04 3.97 14.55
N LEU A 145 5.81 4.91 15.46
CA LEU A 145 4.61 5.75 15.43
C LEU A 145 4.68 6.79 14.31
N ARG A 146 3.51 7.14 13.78
CA ARG A 146 3.37 8.30 12.89
C ARG A 146 3.56 9.59 13.68
N ARG A 147 4.38 10.48 13.13
CA ARG A 147 4.73 11.75 13.76
C ARG A 147 4.59 12.88 12.74
N THR A 148 4.15 14.04 13.20
CA THR A 148 4.02 15.22 12.35
C THR A 148 5.41 15.63 11.85
N ASN A 149 5.48 16.05 10.58
CA ASN A 149 6.71 16.58 9.96
C ASN A 149 7.94 15.65 9.92
N GLN A 150 7.80 14.34 10.18
CA GLN A 150 8.85 13.36 9.88
C GLN A 150 8.56 12.63 8.57
N LYS A 151 9.64 12.35 7.84
CA LYS A 151 9.65 11.48 6.67
C LYS A 151 9.27 10.07 7.12
N GLU A 152 8.43 9.34 6.38
CA GLU A 152 7.96 8.01 6.82
C GLU A 152 9.14 7.05 7.10
N CYS A 153 10.24 7.15 6.36
CA CYS A 153 11.42 6.29 6.49
C CYS A 153 12.51 6.80 7.45
N PHE A 154 12.30 7.95 8.12
CA PHE A 154 13.28 8.55 9.02
C PHE A 154 12.65 8.82 10.38
N PHE A 155 13.31 8.34 11.42
CA PHE A 155 12.96 8.66 12.79
C PHE A 155 14.11 9.44 13.41
N LYS A 156 13.79 10.60 14.00
CA LYS A 156 14.73 11.35 14.81
C LYS A 156 14.28 11.36 16.28
N PRO A 157 15.09 10.82 17.21
CA PRO A 157 14.80 10.81 18.64
C PRO A 157 14.45 12.20 19.17
N GLY A 158 13.47 12.26 20.06
CA GLY A 158 13.05 13.48 20.78
C GLY A 158 12.38 14.58 19.95
N SER A 159 12.26 14.46 18.63
CA SER A 159 12.16 15.65 17.77
C SER A 159 10.80 16.02 17.16
N THR A 160 9.71 15.26 17.38
CA THR A 160 8.42 15.57 16.73
C THR A 160 7.19 15.10 17.49
N GLU A 161 6.12 15.89 17.41
CA GLU A 161 4.82 15.62 18.01
C GLU A 161 4.13 14.41 17.37
N TYR A 162 3.35 13.70 18.18
CA TYR A 162 2.51 12.59 17.73
C TYR A 162 1.27 13.14 17.03
N SER A 163 0.89 12.56 15.90
CA SER A 163 -0.29 13.01 15.14
C SER A 163 -1.56 12.29 15.61
N GLU A 164 -2.33 12.94 16.47
CA GLU A 164 -3.63 12.42 16.94
C GLU A 164 -4.65 12.24 15.81
N PHE A 165 -4.54 13.00 14.71
CA PHE A 165 -5.50 13.00 13.60
C PHE A 165 -5.04 12.23 12.36
N ASP A 166 -3.83 11.65 12.39
CA ASP A 166 -3.37 10.75 11.33
C ASP A 166 -4.24 9.48 11.26
N LYS A 167 -4.22 8.84 10.07
CA LYS A 167 -5.01 7.65 9.72
C LYS A 167 -4.93 6.57 10.82
N GLY A 168 -3.75 6.10 11.19
CA GLY A 168 -3.56 5.09 12.25
C GLY A 168 -2.52 5.51 13.29
N ASN A 169 -2.09 4.56 14.14
CA ASN A 169 -0.98 4.81 15.08
C ASN A 169 0.40 4.67 14.41
N PHE A 170 0.57 3.63 13.58
CA PHE A 170 1.88 3.21 13.09
C PHE A 170 2.17 3.58 11.64
N ARG A 171 3.45 3.72 11.32
CA ARG A 171 3.95 3.81 9.95
C ARG A 171 3.78 2.47 9.22
N PRO A 172 3.77 2.46 7.88
CA PRO A 172 3.66 1.20 7.14
C PRO A 172 4.92 0.35 7.33
N TYR A 173 4.75 -0.87 7.81
CA TYR A 173 5.84 -1.78 8.19
C TYR A 173 6.88 -2.00 7.07
N PHE A 174 6.43 -2.06 5.81
CA PHE A 174 7.29 -2.33 4.66
C PHE A 174 8.25 -1.17 4.35
N VAL A 175 7.91 0.06 4.74
CA VAL A 175 8.79 1.23 4.56
C VAL A 175 9.98 1.12 5.50
N ASP A 176 9.70 0.90 6.78
CA ASP A 176 10.72 0.80 7.82
C ASP A 176 11.63 -0.42 7.61
N TYR A 177 11.05 -1.56 7.24
CA TYR A 177 11.80 -2.78 6.94
C TYR A 177 12.77 -2.59 5.77
N LYS A 178 12.33 -1.90 4.71
CA LYS A 178 13.19 -1.61 3.56
C LYS A 178 14.31 -0.64 3.92
N SER A 179 14.01 0.39 4.71
CA SER A 179 15.00 1.38 5.19
C SER A 179 16.10 0.69 6.02
N TRP A 180 15.70 -0.20 6.94
CA TRP A 180 16.60 -1.02 7.75
C TRP A 180 17.54 -1.88 6.90
N GLN A 181 17.03 -2.53 5.85
CA GLN A 181 17.86 -3.36 4.97
C GLN A 181 18.83 -2.54 4.14
N ASN A 182 18.33 -1.52 3.44
CA ASN A 182 19.13 -0.73 2.50
C ASN A 182 20.27 -0.01 3.20
N LYS A 183 20.03 0.60 4.37
CA LYS A 183 21.10 1.29 5.11
C LYS A 183 22.23 0.35 5.53
N GLY A 184 21.92 -0.87 5.96
CA GLY A 184 22.95 -1.85 6.29
C GLY A 184 23.76 -2.26 5.06
N ILE A 185 23.10 -2.51 3.91
CA ILE A 185 23.78 -2.86 2.66
C ILE A 185 24.63 -1.72 2.12
N ASP A 186 24.12 -0.49 2.13
CA ASP A 186 24.87 0.69 1.70
C ASP A 186 26.12 0.89 2.57
N THR A 187 26.02 0.61 3.88
CA THR A 187 27.17 0.64 4.80
C THR A 187 28.18 -0.47 4.47
N LEU A 188 27.74 -1.70 4.20
CA LEU A 188 28.64 -2.78 3.76
C LEU A 188 29.43 -2.38 2.51
N LYS A 189 28.75 -1.82 1.49
CA LYS A 189 29.40 -1.36 0.25
C LYS A 189 30.43 -0.28 0.53
N HIS A 190 30.09 0.68 1.38
CA HIS A 190 30.99 1.76 1.77
C HIS A 190 32.27 1.22 2.44
N GLU A 191 32.14 0.33 3.42
CA GLU A 191 33.29 -0.20 4.16
C GLU A 191 34.21 -1.05 3.27
N ILE A 192 33.65 -1.94 2.43
CA ILE A 192 34.45 -2.78 1.51
C ILE A 192 35.15 -1.94 0.45
N ARG A 193 34.49 -0.92 -0.11
CA ARG A 193 35.11 -0.02 -1.10
C ARG A 193 36.24 0.81 -0.50
N ASN A 194 36.18 1.08 0.80
CA ASN A 194 37.28 1.71 1.54
C ASN A 194 38.39 0.71 1.94
N GLY A 195 38.34 -0.53 1.44
CA GLY A 195 39.38 -1.54 1.65
C GLY A 195 39.36 -2.17 3.04
N LYS A 196 38.24 -2.11 3.77
CA LYS A 196 38.08 -2.75 5.07
C LYS A 196 37.40 -4.11 4.94
N ASP A 197 37.90 -5.07 5.71
CA ASP A 197 37.25 -6.37 5.88
C ASP A 197 36.22 -6.27 7.01
N VAL A 198 35.01 -6.80 6.77
CA VAL A 198 33.88 -6.67 7.70
C VAL A 198 33.19 -8.01 7.93
N ILE A 199 32.53 -8.14 9.07
CA ILE A 199 31.63 -9.25 9.40
C ILE A 199 30.21 -8.68 9.52
N ALA A 200 29.33 -9.11 8.62
CA ALA A 200 27.89 -8.85 8.72
C ALA A 200 27.23 -9.97 9.55
N ILE A 201 26.42 -9.59 10.53
CA ILE A 201 25.84 -10.50 11.52
C ILE A 201 24.34 -10.24 11.61
N THR A 202 23.54 -11.30 11.43
CA THR A 202 22.09 -11.24 11.66
C THR A 202 21.72 -12.08 12.88
N LEU A 203 20.97 -11.49 13.82
CA LEU A 203 20.52 -12.13 15.06
C LEU A 203 18.97 -12.09 15.16
N ASP A 204 18.40 -13.04 15.90
CA ASP A 204 16.96 -13.14 16.20
C ASP A 204 16.77 -13.44 17.69
N ILE A 205 15.78 -12.80 18.32
CA ILE A 205 15.42 -13.06 19.72
C ILE A 205 14.38 -14.19 19.80
N GLU A 206 14.65 -15.19 20.63
CA GLU A 206 13.79 -16.35 20.72
C GLU A 206 12.49 -16.09 21.52
N ARG A 207 11.35 -16.39 20.87
CA ARG A 207 9.99 -16.29 21.46
C ARG A 207 9.71 -14.92 22.07
N PHE A 208 10.26 -13.85 21.49
CA PHE A 208 10.37 -12.53 22.11
C PHE A 208 9.09 -12.04 22.79
N TYR A 209 7.98 -11.87 22.04
CA TYR A 209 6.70 -11.39 22.59
C TYR A 209 6.17 -12.22 23.77
N HIS A 210 6.38 -13.53 23.79
CA HIS A 210 5.92 -14.42 24.86
C HIS A 210 6.76 -14.34 26.14
N ARG A 211 7.91 -13.66 26.08
CA ARG A 211 8.87 -13.54 27.19
C ARG A 211 9.00 -12.10 27.71
N VAL A 212 8.17 -11.16 27.24
CA VAL A 212 8.15 -9.77 27.74
C VAL A 212 7.09 -9.64 28.85
N ASN A 213 7.52 -9.32 30.07
CA ASN A 213 6.62 -8.78 31.09
C ASN A 213 6.44 -7.27 30.83
N PRO A 214 5.22 -6.74 30.65
CA PRO A 214 4.98 -5.32 30.40
C PRO A 214 5.17 -4.39 31.62
N ASP A 215 5.18 -4.88 32.86
CA ASP A 215 5.14 -4.06 34.10
C ASP A 215 6.27 -3.05 34.21
N PHE A 216 7.41 -3.30 33.55
CA PHE A 216 8.56 -2.42 33.58
C PHE A 216 8.29 -1.02 33.02
N ILE A 217 7.27 -0.83 32.17
CA ILE A 217 6.93 0.50 31.66
C ILE A 217 6.43 1.43 32.77
N ASN A 218 6.10 0.90 33.95
CA ASN A 218 5.77 1.66 35.16
C ASN A 218 6.86 1.52 36.26
N SER A 219 8.06 1.02 35.95
CA SER A 219 9.17 0.99 36.92
C SER A 219 9.90 2.32 36.96
N LYS A 220 10.29 2.77 38.16
CA LYS A 220 11.07 4.01 38.32
C LYS A 220 12.41 3.89 37.62
N GLU A 221 13.03 2.71 37.74
CA GLU A 221 14.31 2.38 37.15
C GLU A 221 14.34 2.57 35.62
N PHE A 222 13.29 2.11 34.93
CA PHE A 222 13.16 2.27 33.49
C PHE A 222 12.84 3.72 33.09
N LEU A 223 11.91 4.36 33.82
CA LEU A 223 11.49 5.73 33.54
C LEU A 223 12.62 6.73 33.78
N ASP A 224 13.45 6.52 34.81
CA ASP A 224 14.67 7.29 35.06
C ASP A 224 15.69 7.07 33.93
N LEU A 225 15.85 5.83 33.45
CA LEU A 225 16.78 5.47 32.36
C LEU A 225 16.43 6.15 31.03
N ILE A 226 15.13 6.29 30.73
CA ILE A 226 14.64 6.93 29.51
C ILE A 226 14.47 8.46 29.66
N GLY A 227 14.53 8.98 30.89
CA GLY A 227 14.38 10.40 31.18
C GLY A 227 12.93 10.88 31.26
N GLU A 228 12.00 10.01 31.67
CA GLU A 228 10.56 10.27 31.79
C GLU A 228 10.03 9.88 33.18
N ALA A 229 10.79 10.18 34.25
CA ALA A 229 10.45 9.85 35.64
C ALA A 229 9.05 10.35 36.07
N ASP A 230 8.58 11.46 35.50
CA ASP A 230 7.27 12.06 35.76
C ASP A 230 6.09 11.18 35.29
N LEU A 231 6.35 10.17 34.45
CA LEU A 231 5.34 9.21 34.00
C LEU A 231 5.17 8.03 34.98
N TYR A 232 5.88 8.02 36.11
CA TYR A 232 5.69 7.00 37.13
C TYR A 232 4.28 7.09 37.72
N ASN A 233 3.58 5.95 37.77
CA ASN A 233 2.15 5.88 38.09
C ASN A 233 1.26 6.71 37.16
N ASP A 234 1.67 6.90 35.90
CA ASP A 234 0.80 7.44 34.87
C ASP A 234 -0.49 6.62 34.79
N PRO A 235 -1.66 7.26 34.89
CA PRO A 235 -2.91 6.53 35.02
C PRO A 235 -3.28 5.71 33.78
N TYR A 236 -2.92 6.18 32.58
CA TYR A 236 -3.20 5.43 31.35
C TYR A 236 -2.32 4.18 31.26
N THR A 237 -1.09 4.26 31.76
CA THR A 237 -0.18 3.12 31.86
C THR A 237 -0.67 2.10 32.87
N ILE A 238 -1.13 2.54 34.04
CA ILE A 238 -1.76 1.65 35.04
C ILE A 238 -3.00 0.96 34.45
N LEU A 239 -3.86 1.71 33.77
CA LEU A 239 -5.04 1.16 33.10
C LEU A 239 -4.67 0.06 32.11
N LEU A 240 -3.66 0.29 31.27
CA LEU A 240 -3.16 -0.70 30.31
C LEU A 240 -2.62 -1.95 31.02
N LEU A 241 -1.77 -1.77 32.04
CA LEU A 241 -1.16 -2.89 32.78
C LEU A 241 -2.21 -3.74 33.50
N LYS A 242 -3.20 -3.14 34.16
CA LYS A 242 -4.33 -3.87 34.78
C LYS A 242 -5.04 -4.77 33.77
N ARG A 243 -5.22 -4.31 32.53
CA ARG A 243 -5.85 -5.10 31.45
C ARG A 243 -4.97 -6.24 30.97
N LEU A 244 -3.66 -6.00 30.83
CA LEU A 244 -2.69 -7.03 30.42
C LEU A 244 -2.49 -8.08 31.51
N GLU A 245 -2.54 -7.70 32.79
CA GLU A 245 -2.49 -8.63 33.93
C GLU A 245 -3.70 -9.57 33.92
N ILE A 246 -4.90 -9.03 33.71
CA ILE A 246 -6.12 -9.83 33.60
C ILE A 246 -6.10 -10.75 32.38
N TRP A 247 -5.62 -10.25 31.24
CA TRP A 247 -5.38 -11.10 30.07
C TRP A 247 -4.42 -12.24 30.40
N THR A 248 -3.32 -11.93 31.06
CA THR A 248 -2.29 -12.89 31.44
C THR A 248 -2.82 -13.98 32.36
N LYS A 249 -3.57 -13.57 33.40
CA LYS A 249 -4.24 -14.49 34.32
C LYS A 249 -5.17 -15.43 33.58
N LYS A 250 -6.02 -14.88 32.70
CA LYS A 250 -6.95 -15.68 31.90
C LYS A 250 -6.24 -16.70 31.02
N VAL A 251 -5.18 -16.26 30.34
CA VAL A 251 -4.35 -17.14 29.52
C VAL A 251 -3.81 -18.26 30.38
N ILE A 252 -3.11 -17.97 31.49
CA ILE A 252 -2.50 -18.97 32.38
C ILE A 252 -3.53 -19.93 33.00
N ASP A 253 -4.67 -19.42 33.46
CA ASP A 253 -5.68 -20.22 34.16
C ASP A 253 -6.45 -21.16 33.21
N GLU A 254 -6.66 -20.75 31.96
CA GLU A 254 -7.47 -21.50 30.98
C GLU A 254 -6.64 -22.27 29.93
N GLY A 255 -5.36 -21.94 29.73
CA GLY A 255 -4.53 -22.50 28.66
C GLY A 255 -3.58 -23.61 29.10
N ILE A 256 -2.99 -24.30 28.12
CA ILE A 256 -2.05 -25.40 28.31
C ILE A 256 -0.66 -24.83 27.98
N PHE A 257 0.16 -24.63 29.00
CA PHE A 257 1.48 -24.02 28.86
C PHE A 257 2.61 -24.93 29.28
N ASP A 258 3.74 -24.69 28.64
CA ASP A 258 5.05 -25.21 29.00
C ASP A 258 5.44 -24.75 30.43
N PHE A 259 6.28 -25.57 31.10
CA PHE A 259 6.76 -25.34 32.46
C PHE A 259 7.38 -23.94 32.64
N ASP A 260 8.01 -23.41 31.59
CA ASP A 260 8.62 -22.08 31.60
C ASP A 260 7.62 -20.94 31.84
N MET A 261 6.41 -20.99 31.26
CA MET A 261 5.43 -19.92 31.50
C MET A 261 4.84 -20.00 32.91
N LEU A 262 4.64 -21.21 33.43
CA LEU A 262 4.21 -21.43 34.82
C LEU A 262 5.28 -20.95 35.81
N ARG A 263 6.58 -21.06 35.47
CA ARG A 263 7.70 -20.57 36.27
C ARG A 263 7.72 -19.05 36.36
N ILE A 264 7.54 -18.36 35.23
CA ILE A 264 7.72 -16.90 35.15
C ILE A 264 6.43 -16.14 35.55
N ARG A 265 5.29 -16.84 35.62
CA ARG A 265 3.96 -16.29 35.99
C ARG A 265 3.48 -15.15 35.10
N HIS A 266 3.90 -15.12 33.83
CA HIS A 266 3.26 -14.33 32.78
C HIS A 266 3.28 -15.07 31.45
N CYS A 267 2.38 -14.71 30.53
CA CYS A 267 2.31 -15.29 29.18
C CYS A 267 2.88 -14.37 28.08
N GLY A 268 3.46 -13.24 28.48
CA GLY A 268 4.07 -12.25 27.60
C GLY A 268 3.09 -11.14 27.23
N ILE A 269 3.38 -10.44 26.14
CA ILE A 269 2.50 -9.42 25.57
C ILE A 269 1.75 -9.98 24.35
N PRO A 270 0.44 -9.70 24.17
CA PRO A 270 -0.33 -10.29 23.08
C PRO A 270 0.19 -9.87 21.69
N ILE A 271 0.37 -10.85 20.81
CA ILE A 271 0.64 -10.59 19.38
C ILE A 271 -0.63 -10.03 18.74
N GLY A 272 -0.47 -9.00 17.90
CA GLY A 272 -1.58 -8.30 17.26
C GLY A 272 -2.17 -7.14 18.07
N TYR A 273 -1.70 -6.95 19.30
CA TYR A 273 -2.09 -5.80 20.12
C TYR A 273 -1.16 -4.60 19.86
N SER A 274 -1.74 -3.43 19.56
CA SER A 274 -0.96 -2.25 19.16
C SER A 274 0.02 -1.78 20.24
N ALA A 275 -0.37 -1.81 21.52
CA ALA A 275 0.53 -1.44 22.61
C ALA A 275 1.74 -2.38 22.74
N SER A 276 1.56 -3.69 22.45
CA SER A 276 2.65 -4.68 22.49
C SER A 276 3.82 -4.28 21.58
N LYS A 277 3.54 -3.64 20.43
CA LYS A 277 4.57 -3.19 19.49
C LYS A 277 5.51 -2.15 20.14
N ILE A 278 4.98 -1.24 20.94
CA ILE A 278 5.76 -0.23 21.65
C ILE A 278 6.49 -0.86 22.85
N ILE A 279 5.78 -1.65 23.65
CA ILE A 279 6.34 -2.29 24.86
C ILE A 279 7.54 -3.17 24.49
N ALA A 280 7.42 -3.98 23.44
CA ALA A 280 8.50 -4.82 22.92
C ALA A 280 9.75 -3.98 22.58
N ASN A 281 9.57 -2.88 21.86
CA ASN A 281 10.66 -1.99 21.47
C ASN A 281 11.30 -1.29 22.68
N LEU A 282 10.51 -0.87 23.67
CA LEU A 282 10.98 -0.19 24.87
C LEU A 282 11.81 -1.10 25.77
N LEU A 283 11.50 -2.40 25.81
CA LEU A 283 12.27 -3.36 26.60
C LEU A 283 13.74 -3.41 26.15
N LEU A 284 14.01 -3.19 24.85
CA LEU A 284 15.35 -3.23 24.25
C LEU A 284 16.08 -1.89 24.27
N PHE A 285 15.54 -0.86 24.93
CA PHE A 285 16.13 0.48 24.96
C PHE A 285 17.56 0.51 25.52
N GLU A 286 17.82 -0.18 26.63
CA GLU A 286 19.18 -0.27 27.20
C GLU A 286 20.12 -1.02 26.25
N PHE A 287 19.65 -2.12 25.66
CA PHE A 287 20.43 -2.92 24.72
C PHE A 287 20.90 -2.10 23.52
N ASP A 288 20.00 -1.30 22.92
CA ASP A 288 20.34 -0.38 21.83
C ASP A 288 21.49 0.55 22.23
N LYS A 289 21.37 1.21 23.39
CA LYS A 289 22.41 2.11 23.92
C LYS A 289 23.73 1.40 24.18
N LEU A 290 23.69 0.16 24.69
CA LEU A 290 24.90 -0.60 25.00
C LEU A 290 25.66 -0.95 23.71
N ILE A 291 24.95 -1.39 22.67
CA ILE A 291 25.57 -1.68 21.36
C ILE A 291 26.16 -0.42 20.76
N GLU A 292 25.39 0.66 20.68
CA GLU A 292 25.82 1.93 20.09
C GLU A 292 27.04 2.52 20.81
N LYS A 293 27.09 2.45 22.14
CA LYS A 293 28.14 3.09 22.93
C LYS A 293 29.40 2.24 23.09
N HIS A 294 29.25 0.93 23.31
CA HIS A 294 30.36 0.05 23.70
C HIS A 294 30.89 -0.81 22.55
N ILE A 295 30.03 -1.18 21.60
CA ILE A 295 30.47 -1.89 20.39
C ILE A 295 30.94 -0.88 19.33
N ASP A 296 30.22 0.23 19.18
CA ASP A 296 30.45 1.26 18.15
C ASP A 296 30.63 0.65 16.74
N PRO A 297 29.64 -0.12 16.27
CA PRO A 297 29.73 -0.80 14.99
C PRO A 297 29.56 0.18 13.82
N PRO A 298 30.22 -0.05 12.66
CA PRO A 298 29.89 0.66 11.42
C PRO A 298 28.39 0.72 11.12
N TYR A 299 27.64 -0.33 11.47
CA TYR A 299 26.19 -0.33 11.40
C TYR A 299 25.57 -1.17 12.51
N TYR A 300 24.52 -0.63 13.11
CA TYR A 300 23.57 -1.35 13.95
C TYR A 300 22.16 -0.95 13.54
N GLY A 301 21.28 -1.93 13.39
CA GLY A 301 19.86 -1.65 13.22
C GLY A 301 19.02 -2.85 13.63
N ARG A 302 17.90 -2.60 14.31
CA ARG A 302 16.92 -3.63 14.66
C ARG A 302 15.54 -3.35 14.09
N TYR A 303 14.87 -4.41 13.66
CA TYR A 303 13.47 -4.42 13.28
C TYR A 303 12.70 -5.25 14.33
N VAL A 304 12.42 -4.61 15.47
CA VAL A 304 11.94 -5.28 16.69
C VAL A 304 12.94 -6.33 17.19
N ASP A 305 12.71 -7.62 16.94
CA ASP A 305 13.52 -8.77 17.36
C ASP A 305 14.58 -9.21 16.34
N ASP A 306 14.42 -8.84 15.07
CA ASP A 306 15.43 -9.04 14.03
C ASP A 306 16.53 -7.97 14.16
N ILE A 307 17.79 -8.37 14.32
CA ILE A 307 18.93 -7.45 14.51
C ILE A 307 19.94 -7.66 13.39
N PHE A 308 20.45 -6.56 12.83
CA PHE A 308 21.52 -6.54 11.84
C PHE A 308 22.67 -5.67 12.33
N LEU A 309 23.87 -6.25 12.36
CA LEU A 309 25.08 -5.66 12.90
C LEU A 309 26.23 -5.84 11.90
N ILE A 310 27.04 -4.81 11.69
CA ILE A 310 28.28 -4.88 10.90
C ILE A 310 29.43 -4.50 11.81
N ILE A 311 30.45 -5.35 11.90
CA ILE A 311 31.67 -5.08 12.68
C ILE A 311 32.90 -5.22 11.79
N ASN A 312 33.99 -4.55 12.17
CA ASN A 312 35.28 -4.72 11.49
C ASN A 312 35.83 -6.12 11.77
N ASN A 313 36.34 -6.78 10.73
CA ASN A 313 36.97 -8.08 10.87
C ASN A 313 38.43 -7.92 11.33
N THR A 314 38.71 -8.16 12.61
CA THR A 314 40.07 -8.18 13.17
C THR A 314 40.72 -9.56 13.12
N GLY A 315 40.01 -10.58 12.61
CA GLY A 315 40.42 -11.99 12.66
C GLY A 315 40.15 -12.69 14.00
N GLU A 316 39.64 -11.98 15.01
CA GLU A 316 39.35 -12.56 16.34
C GLU A 316 38.01 -13.32 16.40
N ILE A 317 37.09 -13.07 15.47
CA ILE A 317 35.74 -13.65 15.46
C ILE A 317 35.63 -14.64 14.31
N THR A 318 35.68 -15.94 14.64
CA THR A 318 35.59 -17.03 13.66
C THR A 318 34.32 -17.87 13.79
N ASN A 319 33.67 -17.81 14.95
CA ASN A 319 32.47 -18.57 15.27
C ASN A 319 31.53 -17.77 16.19
N SER A 320 30.37 -18.34 16.54
CA SER A 320 29.36 -17.70 17.39
C SER A 320 29.88 -17.45 18.82
N GLU A 321 30.67 -18.35 19.39
CA GLU A 321 31.22 -18.19 20.74
C GLU A 321 32.23 -17.04 20.82
N ASP A 322 33.13 -16.92 19.82
CA ASP A 322 34.04 -15.78 19.72
C ASP A 322 33.28 -14.44 19.67
N PHE A 323 32.19 -14.39 18.90
CA PHE A 323 31.35 -13.21 18.80
C PHE A 323 30.75 -12.82 20.15
N TRP A 324 30.15 -13.76 20.87
CA TRP A 324 29.56 -13.44 22.18
C TRP A 324 30.62 -13.11 23.23
N ASN A 325 31.79 -13.75 23.20
CA ASN A 325 32.93 -13.37 24.03
C ASN A 325 33.38 -11.93 23.75
N PHE A 326 33.41 -11.53 22.48
CA PHE A 326 33.70 -10.14 22.08
C PHE A 326 32.65 -9.16 22.62
N ILE A 327 31.36 -9.49 22.52
CA ILE A 327 30.28 -8.67 23.05
C ILE A 327 30.39 -8.55 24.58
N GLN A 328 30.55 -9.68 25.29
CA GLN A 328 30.68 -9.72 26.75
C GLN A 328 31.90 -8.93 27.25
N LYS A 329 33.04 -8.98 26.53
CA LYS A 329 34.24 -8.21 26.88
C LYS A 329 34.02 -6.69 26.82
N ARG A 330 33.14 -6.22 25.93
CA ARG A 330 32.86 -4.79 25.74
C ARG A 330 31.69 -4.27 26.56
N ILE A 331 30.63 -5.07 26.69
CA ILE A 331 29.38 -4.69 27.36
C ILE A 331 29.38 -5.10 28.84
N GLY A 332 30.02 -6.22 29.17
CA GLY A 332 30.03 -6.84 30.50
C GLY A 332 29.32 -8.19 30.53
N THR A 333 29.93 -9.16 31.22
CA THR A 333 29.34 -10.49 31.44
C THR A 333 28.13 -10.47 32.38
N ASP A 334 27.99 -9.42 33.19
CA ASP A 334 26.82 -9.14 34.04
C ASP A 334 25.60 -8.68 33.23
N LYS A 335 25.82 -8.17 32.01
CA LYS A 335 24.78 -7.73 31.09
C LYS A 335 24.37 -8.81 30.11
N ILE A 336 25.31 -9.62 29.63
CA ILE A 336 25.02 -10.76 28.75
C ILE A 336 25.59 -12.03 29.36
N GLU A 337 24.72 -12.92 29.78
CA GLU A 337 25.06 -14.15 30.49
C GLU A 337 24.94 -15.36 29.54
N LYS A 338 25.94 -16.26 29.55
CA LYS A 338 25.84 -17.55 28.83
C LYS A 338 24.98 -18.52 29.66
N VAL A 339 23.92 -19.04 29.05
CA VAL A 339 23.02 -20.03 29.68
C VAL A 339 23.68 -21.40 29.59
N ILE A 340 23.88 -22.04 30.74
CA ILE A 340 24.76 -23.21 30.91
C ILE A 340 24.30 -24.43 30.10
N ASP A 341 22.99 -24.59 29.86
CA ASP A 341 22.41 -25.85 29.34
C ASP A 341 22.12 -25.87 27.82
N GLU A 342 22.19 -24.73 27.11
CA GLU A 342 21.69 -24.64 25.71
C GLU A 342 22.60 -23.87 24.73
N ASP A 343 23.82 -23.47 25.14
CA ASP A 343 24.68 -22.52 24.39
C ASP A 343 23.98 -21.19 24.01
N ASN A 344 22.89 -20.88 24.71
CA ASN A 344 22.10 -19.66 24.52
C ASN A 344 22.70 -18.50 25.32
N TYR A 345 22.46 -17.26 24.87
CA TYR A 345 22.91 -16.05 25.57
C TYR A 345 21.70 -15.23 26.03
N LYS A 346 21.68 -14.80 27.30
CA LYS A 346 20.58 -14.06 27.91
C LYS A 346 21.02 -12.63 28.24
N LEU A 347 20.20 -11.65 27.84
CA LEU A 347 20.37 -10.25 28.24
C LEU A 347 19.75 -10.03 29.62
N SER A 348 20.54 -9.49 30.55
CA SER A 348 20.13 -9.12 31.90
C SER A 348 19.50 -7.72 31.89
N ILE A 349 18.23 -7.62 32.29
CA ILE A 349 17.44 -6.38 32.27
C ILE A 349 17.02 -6.02 33.69
N TYR A 350 17.77 -5.13 34.34
CA TYR A 350 17.61 -4.83 35.76
C TYR A 350 16.25 -4.22 36.11
N TYR A 351 15.64 -3.46 35.18
CA TYR A 351 14.32 -2.85 35.33
C TYR A 351 13.15 -3.79 34.97
N SER A 352 13.42 -5.00 34.47
CA SER A 352 12.41 -5.99 34.09
C SER A 352 12.90 -7.42 34.35
N LYS A 353 13.02 -7.79 35.64
CA LYS A 353 13.61 -9.09 36.05
C LYS A 353 12.83 -10.32 35.60
N GLN A 354 11.54 -10.16 35.32
CA GLN A 354 10.68 -11.25 34.85
C GLN A 354 10.71 -11.40 33.33
N SER A 355 11.18 -10.40 32.58
CA SER A 355 11.34 -10.55 31.14
C SER A 355 12.58 -11.39 30.81
N GLU A 356 12.50 -12.14 29.71
CA GLU A 356 13.63 -12.92 29.20
C GLU A 356 13.92 -12.60 27.74
N VAL A 357 15.13 -12.11 27.48
CA VAL A 357 15.64 -11.85 26.12
C VAL A 357 16.78 -12.83 25.86
N ILE A 358 16.52 -13.80 24.98
CA ILE A 358 17.40 -14.95 24.73
C ILE A 358 17.79 -14.98 23.26
N PHE A 359 19.10 -15.10 23.01
CA PHE A 359 19.71 -15.27 21.70
C PHE A 359 20.19 -16.71 21.53
N SER A 360 19.68 -17.38 20.49
CA SER A 360 20.07 -18.75 20.18
C SER A 360 21.08 -18.83 19.03
N PRO A 361 22.20 -19.57 19.15
CA PRO A 361 23.17 -19.76 18.07
C PRO A 361 22.55 -20.32 16.79
N LYS A 362 21.51 -21.15 16.89
CA LYS A 362 20.79 -21.75 15.75
C LYS A 362 20.16 -20.70 14.82
N LYS A 363 19.95 -19.48 15.32
CA LYS A 363 19.33 -18.37 14.59
C LYS A 363 20.29 -17.23 14.27
N GLN A 364 21.60 -17.49 14.34
CA GLN A 364 22.64 -16.51 14.04
C GLN A 364 23.27 -16.85 12.69
N ARG A 365 23.56 -15.83 11.88
CA ARG A 365 24.31 -15.98 10.63
C ARG A 365 25.42 -14.95 10.58
N PHE A 366 26.57 -15.36 10.06
CA PHE A 366 27.80 -14.57 9.97
C PHE A 366 28.27 -14.55 8.51
N PHE A 367 28.54 -13.36 7.98
CA PHE A 367 29.05 -13.15 6.63
C PHE A 367 30.37 -12.42 6.72
N VAL A 368 31.48 -13.13 6.51
CA VAL A 368 32.81 -12.54 6.46
C VAL A 368 33.07 -12.05 5.05
N LEU A 369 33.19 -10.73 4.87
CA LEU A 369 33.24 -10.07 3.58
C LEU A 369 34.53 -9.26 3.44
N ALA A 370 35.25 -9.51 2.35
CA ALA A 370 36.54 -8.90 2.05
C ALA A 370 36.72 -8.71 0.54
N GLY A 371 37.37 -7.62 0.14
CA GLY A 371 37.77 -7.34 -1.23
C GLY A 371 36.66 -7.51 -2.28
N LYS A 372 37.05 -7.97 -3.48
CA LYS A 372 36.14 -8.10 -4.64
C LYS A 372 35.08 -9.20 -4.49
N SER A 373 35.37 -10.28 -3.77
CA SER A 373 34.39 -11.34 -3.53
C SER A 373 33.28 -10.85 -2.61
N GLY A 374 33.62 -10.05 -1.59
CA GLY A 374 32.64 -9.38 -0.73
C GLY A 374 31.78 -8.38 -1.51
N GLU A 375 32.38 -7.56 -2.38
CA GLU A 375 31.62 -6.62 -3.23
C GLU A 375 30.64 -7.35 -4.15
N ALA A 376 31.09 -8.39 -4.86
CA ALA A 376 30.23 -9.19 -5.73
C ALA A 376 29.08 -9.88 -4.96
N PHE A 377 29.36 -10.38 -3.74
CA PHE A 377 28.32 -10.94 -2.88
C PHE A 377 27.26 -9.89 -2.50
N ILE A 378 27.68 -8.70 -2.07
CA ILE A 378 26.75 -7.61 -1.71
C ILE A 378 25.93 -7.15 -2.92
N GLU A 379 26.55 -7.03 -4.10
CA GLU A 379 25.84 -6.71 -5.33
C GLU A 379 24.78 -7.76 -5.64
N SER A 380 25.12 -9.05 -5.52
CA SER A 380 24.14 -10.13 -5.75
C SER A 380 22.97 -10.10 -4.76
N VAL A 381 23.22 -9.80 -3.48
CA VAL A 381 22.15 -9.63 -2.47
C VAL A 381 21.29 -8.42 -2.78
N GLN A 382 21.92 -7.29 -3.11
CA GLN A 382 21.19 -6.07 -3.47
C GLN A 382 20.31 -6.29 -4.70
N ASP A 383 20.82 -6.99 -5.70
CA ASP A 383 20.08 -7.31 -6.92
C ASP A 383 18.90 -8.22 -6.62
N SER A 384 19.05 -9.25 -5.79
CA SER A 384 17.94 -10.10 -5.32
C SER A 384 16.90 -9.31 -4.52
N ILE A 385 17.31 -8.42 -3.62
CA ILE A 385 16.38 -7.57 -2.86
C ILE A 385 15.64 -6.62 -3.80
N ASN A 386 16.35 -6.03 -4.75
CA ASN A 386 15.79 -5.14 -5.75
C ASN A 386 14.82 -5.87 -6.66
N GLU A 387 15.17 -7.07 -7.14
CA GLU A 387 14.35 -7.93 -7.97
C GLU A 387 13.06 -8.29 -7.26
N ASN A 388 13.14 -8.87 -6.05
CA ASN A 388 11.97 -9.13 -5.20
C ASN A 388 11.14 -7.85 -5.03
N SER A 389 11.74 -6.74 -4.59
CA SER A 389 10.99 -5.48 -4.39
C SER A 389 10.38 -4.91 -5.67
N SER A 390 10.97 -5.20 -6.83
CA SER A 390 10.50 -4.78 -8.14
C SER A 390 9.36 -5.65 -8.63
N GLU A 391 9.40 -6.97 -8.41
CA GLU A 391 8.27 -7.89 -8.62
C GLU A 391 7.06 -7.45 -7.80
N TRP A 392 7.27 -7.03 -6.55
CA TRP A 392 6.23 -6.42 -5.71
C TRP A 392 5.61 -5.15 -6.33
N ARG A 393 6.33 -4.45 -7.21
CA ARG A 393 5.90 -3.20 -7.84
C ARG A 393 5.31 -3.40 -9.23
N MET A 394 5.57 -4.50 -9.90
CA MET A 394 5.00 -4.75 -11.24
C MET A 394 3.47 -4.90 -11.20
N LEU A 395 2.87 -4.64 -12.35
CA LEU A 395 1.51 -5.06 -12.69
C LEU A 395 1.53 -6.56 -13.03
N PRO A 396 0.48 -7.31 -12.69
CA PRO A 396 0.44 -8.75 -12.97
C PRO A 396 0.48 -9.07 -14.46
N ASP A 397 1.32 -10.04 -14.85
CA ASP A 397 1.29 -10.70 -16.16
C ASP A 397 0.82 -12.15 -15.94
N THR A 398 -0.50 -12.32 -15.88
CA THR A 398 -1.14 -13.50 -15.29
C THR A 398 -0.64 -14.84 -15.83
N ASP A 399 -0.32 -14.94 -17.11
CA ASP A 399 0.07 -16.24 -17.69
C ASP A 399 1.54 -16.59 -17.44
N LYS A 400 2.47 -15.65 -17.68
CA LYS A 400 3.91 -15.89 -17.45
C LYS A 400 4.23 -16.05 -15.97
N ASP A 401 3.59 -15.23 -15.15
CA ASP A 401 3.75 -15.24 -13.70
C ASP A 401 3.33 -16.59 -13.10
N LEU A 402 2.26 -17.20 -13.63
CA LEU A 402 1.77 -18.51 -13.18
C LEU A 402 2.67 -19.66 -13.59
N GLU A 403 3.17 -19.67 -14.82
CA GLU A 403 4.08 -20.73 -15.26
C GLU A 403 5.38 -20.75 -14.43
N ALA A 404 5.89 -19.57 -14.05
CA ALA A 404 7.02 -19.44 -13.15
C ALA A 404 6.67 -19.99 -11.75
N LEU A 405 5.52 -19.59 -11.19
CA LEU A 405 5.06 -20.08 -9.89
C LEU A 405 4.91 -21.61 -9.86
N THR A 406 4.31 -22.22 -10.89
CA THR A 406 4.14 -23.67 -10.98
C THR A 406 5.47 -24.40 -10.95
N LYS A 407 6.43 -23.96 -11.77
CA LYS A 407 7.77 -24.57 -11.83
C LYS A 407 8.48 -24.51 -10.47
N GLU A 408 8.32 -23.40 -9.76
CA GLU A 408 8.96 -23.19 -8.47
C GLU A 408 8.29 -23.94 -7.32
N MET A 409 6.96 -24.05 -7.32
CA MET A 409 6.22 -24.86 -6.33
C MET A 409 6.45 -26.36 -6.53
N ALA A 410 6.64 -26.80 -7.78
CA ALA A 410 6.94 -28.18 -8.12
C ALA A 410 8.43 -28.55 -7.96
N SER A 411 9.32 -27.56 -7.77
CA SER A 411 10.75 -27.83 -7.61
C SER A 411 11.05 -28.40 -6.23
N PRO A 412 11.78 -29.53 -6.12
CA PRO A 412 12.20 -30.07 -4.83
C PRO A 412 13.04 -29.03 -4.07
N THR A 413 12.70 -28.78 -2.81
CA THR A 413 13.50 -27.95 -1.89
C THR A 413 14.79 -28.68 -1.54
N THR A 414 15.73 -28.78 -2.50
CA THR A 414 17.06 -29.34 -2.28
C THR A 414 18.07 -28.20 -2.34
N ASP A 415 18.78 -28.02 -1.21
CA ASP A 415 19.84 -27.10 -0.77
C ASP A 415 20.94 -26.65 -1.77
N SER A 416 20.66 -26.49 -3.07
CA SER A 416 21.70 -26.23 -4.08
C SER A 416 21.68 -24.83 -4.70
N SER A 417 20.85 -23.91 -4.21
CA SER A 417 20.89 -22.48 -4.59
C SER A 417 21.00 -21.52 -3.39
N GLU A 418 21.37 -22.02 -2.21
CA GLU A 418 21.48 -21.25 -0.96
C GLU A 418 22.53 -20.12 -1.00
N HIS A 419 23.48 -20.16 -1.94
CA HIS A 419 24.66 -19.30 -1.88
C HIS A 419 24.44 -17.80 -2.14
N VAL A 420 23.28 -17.38 -2.68
CA VAL A 420 23.09 -15.98 -3.13
C VAL A 420 22.05 -15.21 -2.28
N ASN A 421 21.12 -15.89 -1.60
CA ASN A 421 20.07 -15.25 -0.78
C ASN A 421 20.35 -15.29 0.74
N SER A 422 21.55 -15.71 1.14
CA SER A 422 21.89 -16.14 2.50
C SER A 422 21.89 -15.06 3.58
N ILE A 423 21.92 -13.75 3.25
CA ILE A 423 21.69 -12.67 4.26
C ILE A 423 20.26 -12.73 4.83
N ARG A 424 19.32 -13.44 4.16
CA ARG A 424 17.96 -13.69 4.66
C ARG A 424 17.86 -15.05 5.34
N LYS A 425 16.95 -15.14 6.33
CA LYS A 425 16.31 -16.38 6.81
C LYS A 425 15.50 -17.08 5.69
N SER A 426 16.06 -17.30 4.50
CA SER A 426 15.30 -17.85 3.38
C SER A 426 15.72 -19.28 3.08
N ASP A 427 15.23 -20.21 3.88
CA ASP A 427 15.00 -21.58 3.40
C ASP A 427 14.13 -21.49 2.13
N GLY A 428 14.27 -22.44 1.18
CA GLY A 428 13.51 -22.42 -0.09
C GLY A 428 12.00 -22.20 0.09
N LEU A 429 11.43 -22.73 1.18
CA LEU A 429 10.03 -22.57 1.59
C LEU A 429 9.63 -21.10 1.85
N SER A 430 10.52 -20.27 2.39
CA SER A 430 10.24 -18.86 2.64
C SER A 430 10.12 -18.04 1.34
N ILE A 431 10.90 -18.40 0.31
CA ILE A 431 10.83 -17.77 -1.03
C ILE A 431 9.54 -18.18 -1.74
N GLN A 432 9.21 -19.48 -1.73
CA GLN A 432 7.94 -19.99 -2.28
C GLN A 432 6.74 -19.29 -1.62
N ARG A 433 6.74 -19.17 -0.28
CA ARG A 433 5.70 -18.45 0.46
C ARG A 433 5.60 -16.98 0.04
N LEU A 434 6.73 -16.30 -0.14
CA LEU A 434 6.77 -14.89 -0.55
C LEU A 434 6.14 -14.71 -1.94
N LYS A 435 6.52 -15.55 -2.90
CA LYS A 435 6.00 -15.51 -4.27
C LYS A 435 4.52 -15.86 -4.34
N PHE A 436 4.09 -16.89 -3.60
CA PHE A 436 2.66 -17.18 -3.46
C PHE A 436 1.87 -15.96 -2.94
N ALA A 437 2.34 -15.33 -1.87
CA ALA A 437 1.70 -14.15 -1.30
C ALA A 437 1.61 -12.98 -2.30
N LEU A 438 2.62 -12.84 -3.17
CA LEU A 438 2.65 -11.89 -4.27
C LEU A 438 1.56 -12.16 -5.31
N HIS A 439 1.49 -13.39 -5.84
CA HIS A 439 0.49 -13.76 -6.84
C HIS A 439 -0.93 -13.62 -6.26
N LEU A 440 -1.16 -14.08 -5.03
CA LEU A 440 -2.44 -13.91 -4.34
C LEU A 440 -2.86 -12.44 -4.27
N ARG A 441 -1.95 -11.55 -3.85
CA ARG A 441 -2.21 -10.09 -3.79
C ARG A 441 -2.48 -9.50 -5.18
N ASN A 442 -1.75 -9.96 -6.20
CA ASN A 442 -1.92 -9.49 -7.56
C ASN A 442 -3.30 -9.92 -8.11
N PHE A 443 -3.72 -11.16 -7.86
CA PHE A 443 -5.07 -11.63 -8.21
C PHE A 443 -6.17 -10.85 -7.47
N GLU A 444 -6.00 -10.59 -6.17
CA GLU A 444 -6.92 -9.72 -5.42
C GLU A 444 -7.04 -8.33 -6.08
N ALA A 445 -5.94 -7.72 -6.52
CA ALA A 445 -5.95 -6.41 -7.17
C ALA A 445 -6.67 -6.40 -8.53
N ILE A 446 -6.42 -7.41 -9.37
CA ILE A 446 -7.04 -7.47 -10.72
C ILE A 446 -8.51 -7.84 -10.67
N VAL A 447 -8.92 -8.75 -9.77
CA VAL A 447 -10.33 -9.12 -9.62
C VAL A 447 -11.18 -7.90 -9.23
N HIS A 448 -10.62 -6.96 -8.48
CA HIS A 448 -11.31 -5.72 -8.10
C HIS A 448 -11.34 -4.65 -9.18
N SER A 449 -10.30 -4.59 -10.01
CA SER A 449 -10.10 -3.47 -10.94
C SER A 449 -10.62 -3.80 -12.34
N LEU A 450 -10.76 -5.09 -12.68
CA LEU A 450 -10.89 -5.58 -14.04
C LEU A 450 -12.08 -6.52 -14.22
N ASN A 451 -12.64 -6.51 -15.43
CA ASN A 451 -13.66 -7.47 -15.84
C ASN A 451 -13.11 -8.91 -15.77
N ALA A 452 -13.97 -9.86 -15.38
CA ALA A 452 -13.66 -11.28 -15.29
C ALA A 452 -12.93 -11.84 -16.52
N HIS A 453 -13.28 -11.36 -17.72
CA HIS A 453 -12.67 -11.80 -18.95
C HIS A 453 -11.12 -11.80 -18.95
N TYR A 454 -10.49 -10.83 -18.27
CA TYR A 454 -9.04 -10.67 -18.27
C TYR A 454 -8.27 -11.60 -17.33
N TRP A 455 -8.90 -12.08 -16.27
CA TRP A 455 -8.20 -12.80 -15.20
C TRP A 455 -8.77 -14.19 -14.94
N LYS A 456 -9.93 -14.53 -15.51
CA LYS A 456 -10.69 -15.74 -15.21
C LYS A 456 -9.88 -17.03 -15.38
N ASP A 457 -9.14 -17.16 -16.47
CA ASP A 457 -8.40 -18.38 -16.80
C ASP A 457 -7.12 -18.50 -15.96
N GLY A 458 -6.37 -17.41 -15.82
CA GLY A 458 -5.21 -17.35 -14.92
C GLY A 458 -5.61 -17.61 -13.47
N LEU A 459 -6.71 -17.04 -13.00
CA LEU A 459 -7.20 -17.27 -11.64
C LEU A 459 -7.59 -18.74 -11.44
N THR A 460 -8.25 -19.37 -12.40
CA THR A 460 -8.59 -20.79 -12.33
C THR A 460 -7.33 -21.64 -12.13
N LYS A 461 -6.30 -21.45 -12.96
CA LYS A 461 -5.01 -22.14 -12.82
C LYS A 461 -4.36 -21.87 -11.45
N PHE A 462 -4.39 -20.62 -10.98
CA PHE A 462 -3.84 -20.24 -9.67
C PHE A 462 -4.54 -20.97 -8.52
N LEU A 463 -5.87 -21.06 -8.56
CA LEU A 463 -6.65 -21.74 -7.53
C LEU A 463 -6.44 -23.25 -7.55
N ASP A 464 -6.31 -23.86 -8.73
CA ASP A 464 -5.94 -25.29 -8.87
C ASP A 464 -4.56 -25.55 -8.24
N LEU A 465 -3.55 -24.76 -8.59
CA LEU A 465 -2.20 -24.85 -7.98
C LEU A 465 -2.23 -24.65 -6.45
N SER A 466 -3.11 -23.77 -5.96
CA SER A 466 -3.26 -23.55 -4.52
C SER A 466 -3.85 -24.78 -3.82
N LEU A 467 -4.79 -25.49 -4.45
CA LEU A 467 -5.34 -26.73 -3.90
C LEU A 467 -4.30 -27.85 -3.85
N ASP A 468 -3.42 -27.91 -4.85
CA ASP A 468 -2.43 -29.00 -4.98
C ASP A 468 -1.19 -28.80 -4.08
N PHE A 469 -0.70 -27.56 -3.98
CA PHE A 469 0.59 -27.26 -3.32
C PHE A 469 0.47 -26.46 -2.02
N VAL A 470 -0.61 -25.68 -1.84
CA VAL A 470 -0.73 -24.75 -0.69
C VAL A 470 -1.64 -25.30 0.40
N VAL A 471 -2.79 -25.86 0.02
CA VAL A 471 -3.78 -26.42 0.95
C VAL A 471 -3.53 -27.92 1.12
N THR A 472 -2.46 -28.26 1.83
CA THR A 472 -2.07 -29.66 2.11
C THR A 472 -1.76 -29.84 3.59
N PRO A 473 -1.88 -31.07 4.15
CA PRO A 473 -1.66 -31.30 5.59
C PRO A 473 -0.31 -30.78 6.09
N LEU A 474 0.74 -30.98 5.29
CA LEU A 474 2.13 -30.69 5.65
C LEU A 474 2.53 -29.22 5.45
N ASN A 475 1.70 -28.44 4.77
CA ASN A 475 1.97 -27.03 4.46
C ASN A 475 1.09 -26.07 5.27
N ILE A 476 0.25 -26.57 6.19
CA ILE A 476 -0.65 -25.76 7.02
C ILE A 476 0.15 -24.75 7.87
N ASP A 477 1.23 -25.16 8.53
CA ASP A 477 2.06 -24.27 9.34
C ASP A 477 2.64 -23.10 8.55
N VAL A 478 3.00 -23.34 7.28
CA VAL A 478 3.54 -22.34 6.35
C VAL A 478 2.44 -21.40 5.82
N TYR A 479 1.29 -21.94 5.39
CA TYR A 479 0.32 -21.21 4.56
C TYR A 479 -1.04 -20.90 5.20
N GLN A 480 -1.35 -21.39 6.40
CA GLN A 480 -2.66 -21.17 7.06
C GLN A 480 -3.12 -19.69 7.06
N LYS A 481 -2.18 -18.74 7.18
CA LYS A 481 -2.46 -17.30 7.20
C LYS A 481 -3.02 -16.76 5.89
N TYR A 482 -2.90 -17.51 4.79
CA TYR A 482 -3.38 -17.12 3.47
C TYR A 482 -4.69 -17.81 3.07
N TYR A 483 -5.16 -18.81 3.81
CA TYR A 483 -6.38 -19.57 3.49
C TYR A 483 -7.62 -18.68 3.43
N ALA A 484 -7.78 -17.79 4.41
CA ALA A 484 -8.84 -16.80 4.42
C ALA A 484 -8.84 -15.92 3.16
N ARG A 485 -7.66 -15.47 2.72
CA ARG A 485 -7.50 -14.66 1.52
C ARG A 485 -7.80 -15.45 0.23
N LEU A 486 -7.41 -16.72 0.17
CA LEU A 486 -7.74 -17.61 -0.95
C LEU A 486 -9.25 -17.83 -1.09
N VAL A 487 -9.93 -18.16 0.02
CA VAL A 487 -11.39 -18.31 0.04
C VAL A 487 -12.08 -17.01 -0.35
N ARG A 488 -11.62 -15.88 0.20
CA ARG A 488 -12.13 -14.55 -0.16
C ARG A 488 -11.96 -14.24 -1.65
N LEU A 489 -10.81 -14.53 -2.24
CA LEU A 489 -10.54 -14.32 -3.66
C LEU A 489 -11.49 -15.16 -4.54
N ALA A 490 -11.71 -16.43 -4.19
CA ALA A 490 -12.66 -17.30 -4.89
C ALA A 490 -14.10 -16.75 -4.83
N ILE A 491 -14.52 -16.23 -3.68
CA ILE A 491 -15.87 -15.64 -3.50
C ILE A 491 -16.01 -14.35 -4.30
N LEU A 492 -15.05 -13.44 -4.21
CA LEU A 492 -15.04 -12.17 -4.94
C LEU A 492 -15.14 -12.36 -6.45
N SER A 493 -14.46 -13.39 -6.95
CA SER A 493 -14.47 -13.77 -8.36
C SER A 493 -15.71 -14.57 -8.79
N SER A 494 -16.71 -14.71 -7.91
CA SER A 494 -17.93 -15.52 -8.14
C SER A 494 -17.64 -17.00 -8.46
N ARG A 495 -16.54 -17.54 -7.93
CA ARG A 495 -16.08 -18.95 -8.06
C ARG A 495 -16.41 -19.74 -6.79
N ILE A 496 -17.70 -19.93 -6.54
CA ILE A 496 -18.20 -20.60 -5.32
C ILE A 496 -17.71 -22.05 -5.24
N ASP A 497 -17.65 -22.72 -6.38
CA ASP A 497 -17.13 -24.07 -6.53
C ASP A 497 -15.71 -24.20 -5.97
N TYR A 498 -14.84 -23.23 -6.28
CA TYR A 498 -13.48 -23.18 -5.74
C TYR A 498 -13.45 -22.87 -4.25
N ALA A 499 -14.28 -21.95 -3.77
CA ALA A 499 -14.38 -21.67 -2.33
C ALA A 499 -14.76 -22.95 -1.54
N ILE A 500 -15.72 -23.72 -2.04
CA ILE A 500 -16.13 -25.00 -1.46
C ILE A 500 -14.99 -26.02 -1.49
N LYS A 501 -14.31 -26.17 -2.64
CA LYS A 501 -13.15 -27.07 -2.78
C LYS A 501 -12.06 -26.73 -1.77
N ILE A 502 -11.71 -25.44 -1.63
CA ILE A 502 -10.68 -24.97 -0.70
C ILE A 502 -11.07 -25.30 0.75
N ILE A 503 -12.29 -24.97 1.19
CA ILE A 503 -12.72 -25.25 2.57
C ILE A 503 -12.76 -26.76 2.84
N ASN A 504 -13.25 -27.57 1.90
CA ASN A 504 -13.22 -29.03 2.04
C ASN A 504 -11.80 -29.57 2.15
N LYS A 505 -10.87 -29.06 1.33
CA LYS A 505 -9.47 -29.47 1.35
C LYS A 505 -8.78 -29.03 2.66
N ILE A 506 -9.09 -27.85 3.19
CA ILE A 506 -8.64 -27.41 4.52
C ILE A 506 -9.16 -28.38 5.58
N ASN A 507 -10.47 -28.63 5.61
CA ASN A 507 -11.07 -29.52 6.60
C ASN A 507 -10.46 -30.93 6.57
N ASN A 508 -10.33 -31.51 5.37
CA ASN A 508 -9.68 -32.79 5.16
C ASN A 508 -8.22 -32.77 5.62
N SER A 509 -7.48 -31.69 5.35
CA SER A 509 -6.09 -31.57 5.80
C SER A 509 -5.97 -31.53 7.33
N PHE A 510 -6.90 -30.86 8.00
CA PHE A 510 -7.01 -30.91 9.46
C PHE A 510 -7.40 -32.32 9.96
N ASP A 511 -8.36 -32.99 9.32
CA ASP A 511 -8.76 -34.36 9.70
C ASP A 511 -7.59 -35.35 9.55
N LEU A 512 -6.82 -35.21 8.46
CA LEU A 512 -5.60 -35.99 8.22
C LEU A 512 -4.55 -35.71 9.30
N LEU A 513 -4.24 -34.45 9.61
CA LEU A 513 -3.32 -34.11 10.72
C LEU A 513 -3.77 -34.73 12.04
N GLN A 514 -5.06 -34.59 12.39
CA GLN A 514 -5.63 -35.13 13.63
C GLN A 514 -5.51 -36.65 13.72
N SER A 515 -5.55 -37.36 12.59
CA SER A 515 -5.41 -38.83 12.57
C SER A 515 -4.01 -39.33 12.96
N ARG A 516 -3.00 -38.47 12.94
CA ARG A 516 -1.58 -38.81 13.21
C ARG A 516 -0.90 -37.96 14.27
N SER A 517 -1.65 -37.08 14.93
CA SER A 517 -1.20 -36.29 16.09
C SER A 517 -1.98 -36.69 17.33
N ASP A 518 -1.45 -36.40 18.51
CA ASP A 518 -2.24 -36.50 19.74
C ASP A 518 -3.42 -35.53 19.70
N ASN A 519 -4.59 -36.01 20.13
CA ASN A 519 -5.81 -35.20 20.13
C ASN A 519 -5.79 -34.22 21.32
N ASP A 520 -5.18 -33.06 21.13
CA ASP A 520 -5.06 -32.01 22.15
C ASP A 520 -6.12 -30.91 21.96
N VAL A 521 -6.60 -30.34 23.07
CA VAL A 521 -7.47 -29.16 23.15
C VAL A 521 -6.90 -28.00 22.30
N GLN A 522 -5.57 -27.87 22.21
CA GLN A 522 -4.90 -26.88 21.37
C GLN A 522 -5.28 -27.02 19.88
N PHE A 523 -5.40 -28.25 19.38
CA PHE A 523 -5.78 -28.55 18.00
C PHE A 523 -7.22 -28.12 17.71
N GLU A 524 -8.16 -28.44 18.61
CA GLU A 524 -9.58 -28.07 18.47
C GLU A 524 -9.79 -26.54 18.50
N LEU A 525 -9.08 -25.83 19.40
CA LEU A 525 -9.10 -24.37 19.44
C LEU A 525 -8.53 -23.75 18.16
N CYS A 526 -7.45 -24.32 17.62
CA CYS A 526 -6.89 -23.91 16.33
C CYS A 526 -7.90 -24.11 15.19
N ARG A 527 -8.55 -25.28 15.14
CA ARG A 527 -9.56 -25.60 14.12
C ARG A 527 -10.75 -24.63 14.19
N LYS A 528 -11.23 -24.34 15.39
CA LYS A 528 -12.29 -23.34 15.62
C LYS A 528 -11.88 -21.95 15.14
N HIS A 529 -10.67 -21.51 15.48
CA HIS A 529 -10.15 -20.21 15.06
C HIS A 529 -10.05 -20.08 13.54
N ILE A 530 -9.57 -21.12 12.85
CA ILE A 530 -9.53 -21.15 11.38
C ILE A 530 -10.96 -21.05 10.80
N ASN A 531 -11.93 -21.80 11.33
CA ASN A 531 -13.32 -21.73 10.85
C ASN A 531 -13.94 -20.35 11.01
N GLU A 532 -13.67 -19.67 12.13
CA GLU A 532 -14.07 -18.28 12.35
C GLU A 532 -13.37 -17.33 11.36
N THR A 533 -12.07 -17.51 11.13
CA THR A 533 -11.29 -16.71 10.17
C THR A 533 -11.86 -16.86 8.75
N LEU A 534 -12.21 -18.08 8.33
CA LEU A 534 -12.84 -18.36 7.04
C LEU A 534 -14.24 -17.75 6.95
N THR A 535 -14.98 -17.73 8.07
CA THR A 535 -16.29 -17.08 8.14
C THR A 535 -16.19 -15.56 7.95
N GLU A 536 -15.22 -14.91 8.60
CA GLU A 536 -14.95 -13.47 8.40
C GLU A 536 -14.48 -13.17 6.97
N ALA A 537 -13.71 -14.08 6.36
CA ALA A 537 -13.30 -13.98 4.96
C ALA A 537 -14.49 -14.00 3.99
N ILE A 538 -15.51 -14.82 4.26
CA ILE A 538 -16.76 -14.83 3.49
C ILE A 538 -17.52 -13.51 3.68
N ILE A 539 -17.71 -13.08 4.93
CA ILE A 539 -18.41 -11.82 5.26
C ILE A 539 -17.79 -10.64 4.54
N THR A 540 -16.46 -10.55 4.53
CA THR A 540 -15.72 -9.45 3.92
C THR A 540 -15.51 -9.61 2.41
N GLY A 541 -15.86 -10.76 1.83
CA GLY A 541 -15.59 -11.12 0.44
C GLY A 541 -16.80 -11.31 -0.47
N LEU A 542 -18.02 -11.42 0.07
CA LEU A 542 -19.23 -11.57 -0.75
C LEU A 542 -19.38 -10.40 -1.73
N ASN A 543 -19.84 -10.69 -2.95
CA ASN A 543 -20.13 -9.64 -3.91
C ASN A 543 -21.36 -8.81 -3.43
N PRO A 544 -21.25 -7.48 -3.30
CA PRO A 544 -22.34 -6.62 -2.84
C PRO A 544 -23.63 -6.73 -3.67
N ASP A 545 -23.53 -7.04 -4.97
CA ASP A 545 -24.68 -7.21 -5.87
C ASP A 545 -25.55 -8.40 -5.47
N LEU A 546 -25.01 -9.36 -4.71
CA LEU A 546 -25.74 -10.53 -4.21
C LEU A 546 -26.82 -10.17 -3.18
N LEU A 547 -26.72 -8.98 -2.57
CA LEU A 547 -27.73 -8.44 -1.68
C LEU A 547 -29.01 -8.07 -2.45
N ALA A 548 -28.90 -7.76 -3.75
CA ALA A 548 -30.04 -7.47 -4.60
C ALA A 548 -30.69 -8.77 -5.11
N GLY A 549 -31.97 -8.97 -4.79
CA GLY A 549 -32.78 -10.07 -5.34
C GLY A 549 -32.50 -11.47 -4.77
N LYS A 550 -31.93 -11.57 -3.55
CA LYS A 550 -31.65 -12.86 -2.87
C LYS A 550 -30.71 -13.83 -3.62
N LYS A 551 -29.82 -13.29 -4.47
CA LYS A 551 -28.82 -14.10 -5.22
C LYS A 551 -27.76 -14.77 -4.34
N TYR A 552 -27.80 -14.59 -3.01
CA TYR A 552 -26.92 -15.27 -2.07
C TYR A 552 -27.29 -16.74 -1.81
N GLU A 553 -28.47 -17.21 -2.22
CA GLU A 553 -28.92 -18.60 -2.02
C GLU A 553 -27.96 -19.64 -2.64
N GLN A 554 -27.27 -19.30 -3.72
CA GLN A 554 -26.23 -20.15 -4.32
C GLN A 554 -25.00 -20.37 -3.41
N TYR A 555 -24.81 -19.52 -2.37
CA TYR A 555 -23.74 -19.66 -1.38
C TYR A 555 -24.20 -20.42 -0.13
N GLU A 556 -25.46 -20.85 -0.04
CA GLU A 556 -26.00 -21.60 1.10
C GLU A 556 -25.18 -22.87 1.43
N PRO A 557 -24.67 -23.66 0.47
CA PRO A 557 -23.79 -24.79 0.77
C PRO A 557 -22.53 -24.36 1.54
N LEU A 558 -21.93 -23.22 1.17
CA LEU A 558 -20.75 -22.67 1.81
C LEU A 558 -21.04 -22.26 3.26
N PHE A 559 -22.20 -21.63 3.51
CA PHE A 559 -22.59 -21.21 4.85
C PHE A 559 -22.86 -22.41 5.77
N LYS A 560 -23.50 -23.46 5.24
CA LYS A 560 -23.75 -24.70 5.96
C LYS A 560 -22.47 -25.41 6.37
N MET A 561 -21.44 -25.44 5.51
CA MET A 561 -20.13 -26.03 5.82
C MET A 561 -19.44 -25.39 7.03
N LEU A 562 -19.74 -24.12 7.33
CA LEU A 562 -19.19 -23.38 8.46
C LEU A 562 -20.17 -23.25 9.63
N ASN A 563 -21.29 -23.99 9.60
CA ASN A 563 -22.36 -23.92 10.59
C ASN A 563 -22.91 -22.50 10.80
N GLN A 564 -23.01 -21.70 9.71
CA GLN A 564 -23.52 -20.33 9.75
C GLN A 564 -24.89 -20.24 9.06
N SER A 565 -25.77 -19.38 9.58
CA SER A 565 -27.03 -19.05 8.88
C SER A 565 -26.79 -18.02 7.79
N SER A 566 -27.45 -18.16 6.63
CA SER A 566 -27.39 -17.16 5.56
C SER A 566 -27.84 -15.78 6.03
N ASN A 567 -28.89 -15.71 6.86
CA ASN A 567 -29.39 -14.45 7.39
C ASN A 567 -28.32 -13.69 8.20
N GLU A 568 -27.55 -14.39 9.05
CA GLU A 568 -26.46 -13.76 9.81
C GLU A 568 -25.31 -13.35 8.89
N ILE A 569 -24.86 -14.19 7.96
CA ILE A 569 -23.78 -13.83 7.02
C ILE A 569 -24.15 -12.61 6.18
N VAL A 570 -25.35 -12.59 5.61
CA VAL A 570 -25.85 -11.48 4.78
C VAL A 570 -25.95 -10.19 5.61
N LYS A 571 -26.39 -10.28 6.86
CA LYS A 571 -26.43 -9.16 7.81
C LYS A 571 -25.03 -8.61 8.09
N TYR A 572 -24.06 -9.45 8.49
CA TYR A 572 -22.70 -9.00 8.76
C TYR A 572 -21.99 -8.51 7.51
N HIS A 573 -22.20 -9.13 6.36
CA HIS A 573 -21.62 -8.67 5.09
C HIS A 573 -22.05 -7.23 4.77
N ARG A 574 -23.34 -6.93 4.90
CA ARG A 574 -23.87 -5.57 4.73
C ARG A 574 -23.19 -4.59 5.70
N TYR A 575 -23.03 -4.97 6.95
CA TYR A 575 -22.39 -4.12 7.95
C TYR A 575 -20.88 -3.96 7.72
N ALA A 576 -20.19 -4.99 7.21
CA ALA A 576 -18.79 -4.91 6.84
C ALA A 576 -18.56 -3.87 5.73
N ILE A 577 -19.51 -3.70 4.79
CA ILE A 577 -19.46 -2.62 3.80
C ILE A 577 -19.62 -1.26 4.49
N TYR A 578 -20.65 -1.09 5.32
CA TYR A 578 -20.96 0.20 5.96
C TYR A 578 -20.00 0.65 7.05
N SER A 579 -19.17 -0.26 7.54
CA SER A 579 -18.08 0.00 8.49
C SER A 579 -16.70 -0.12 7.83
N ASP A 580 -16.58 -0.16 6.51
CA ASP A 580 -15.31 -0.20 5.79
C ASP A 580 -14.37 -1.38 6.18
N TRP A 581 -14.95 -2.51 6.59
CA TRP A 581 -14.25 -3.79 6.83
C TRP A 581 -14.23 -4.70 5.62
N HIS A 582 -15.14 -4.48 4.66
CA HIS A 582 -15.20 -5.23 3.41
C HIS A 582 -13.89 -5.10 2.60
N VAL A 583 -13.52 -6.12 1.84
CA VAL A 583 -12.27 -6.12 1.06
C VAL A 583 -12.21 -5.02 0.01
N VAL A 584 -13.34 -4.71 -0.64
CA VAL A 584 -13.52 -3.47 -1.40
C VAL A 584 -13.82 -2.34 -0.41
N PRO A 585 -13.01 -1.26 -0.39
CA PRO A 585 -13.20 -0.16 0.54
C PRO A 585 -14.49 0.62 0.22
N TYR A 586 -15.15 1.14 1.26
CA TYR A 586 -16.44 1.80 1.14
C TYR A 586 -16.43 2.94 0.11
N LYS A 587 -15.33 3.70 0.05
CA LYS A 587 -15.12 4.78 -0.93
C LYS A 587 -15.31 4.35 -2.38
N ARG A 588 -15.00 3.10 -2.75
CA ARG A 588 -15.16 2.61 -4.12
C ARG A 588 -16.64 2.52 -4.50
N PHE A 589 -17.51 2.11 -3.58
CA PHE A 589 -18.96 2.11 -3.79
C PHE A 589 -19.56 3.52 -3.94
N LEU A 590 -18.89 4.54 -3.40
CA LEU A 590 -19.29 5.94 -3.60
C LEU A 590 -18.90 6.48 -4.98
N ILE A 591 -17.73 6.06 -5.48
CA ILE A 591 -17.16 6.50 -6.76
C ILE A 591 -17.84 5.77 -7.93
N ASP A 592 -17.95 4.44 -7.84
CA ASP A 592 -18.15 3.60 -9.01
C ASP A 592 -19.61 3.39 -9.42
N ASP A 593 -20.63 3.70 -8.59
CA ASP A 593 -21.95 3.14 -8.88
C ASP A 593 -23.23 3.95 -8.57
N ILE A 594 -24.15 3.80 -9.53
CA ILE A 594 -25.55 4.18 -9.60
C ILE A 594 -26.45 3.00 -9.16
N GLU A 595 -26.04 1.73 -9.29
CA GLU A 595 -26.78 0.54 -8.85
C GLU A 595 -26.73 0.32 -7.33
N PHE A 596 -25.59 0.54 -6.67
CA PHE A 596 -25.56 0.64 -5.20
C PHE A 596 -26.55 1.69 -4.70
N ARG A 597 -26.72 2.81 -5.43
CA ARG A 597 -27.73 3.84 -5.14
C ARG A 597 -29.17 3.36 -5.41
N LYS A 598 -29.38 2.42 -6.36
CA LYS A 598 -30.67 1.79 -6.69
C LYS A 598 -31.04 0.61 -5.77
N SER A 599 -30.07 -0.02 -5.10
CA SER A 599 -30.26 -1.21 -4.25
C SER A 599 -31.24 -1.05 -3.07
N GLY A 600 -31.73 0.18 -2.81
CA GLY A 600 -32.81 0.43 -1.85
C GLY A 600 -32.44 0.14 -0.39
N LEU A 601 -31.15 -0.07 -0.09
CA LEU A 601 -30.69 -0.37 1.26
C LEU A 601 -30.94 0.85 2.17
N LYS A 602 -31.79 0.65 3.19
CA LYS A 602 -32.03 1.63 4.25
C LYS A 602 -30.80 1.71 5.17
N HIS A 603 -30.30 2.93 5.39
CA HIS A 603 -29.10 3.23 6.17
C HIS A 603 -29.33 3.26 7.69
N ASP A 604 -30.57 3.01 8.13
CA ASP A 604 -31.13 3.42 9.42
C ASP A 604 -30.36 2.99 10.70
N LYS A 605 -29.37 2.08 10.63
CA LYS A 605 -28.59 1.60 11.79
C LYS A 605 -27.12 2.01 11.82
N PHE A 606 -26.59 2.61 10.75
CA PHE A 606 -25.18 3.04 10.65
C PHE A 606 -25.06 4.55 10.41
N VAL A 607 -26.08 5.31 10.84
CA VAL A 607 -26.09 6.77 10.74
C VAL A 607 -25.39 7.33 11.98
N LEU A 608 -24.40 8.20 11.75
CA LEU A 608 -23.79 8.99 12.82
C LEU A 608 -24.89 9.80 13.52
N ASP A 609 -25.05 9.61 14.83
CA ASP A 609 -26.10 10.32 15.58
C ASP A 609 -25.85 11.83 15.52
N SER A 610 -26.90 12.60 15.23
CA SER A 610 -26.90 14.06 15.24
C SER A 610 -26.35 14.66 16.55
N ALA A 611 -26.47 13.93 17.67
CA ALA A 611 -25.91 14.34 18.96
C ALA A 611 -24.36 14.34 19.01
N VAL A 612 -23.67 13.61 18.11
CA VAL A 612 -22.20 13.62 17.98
C VAL A 612 -21.70 14.96 17.42
N LEU A 613 -22.55 15.67 16.66
CA LEU A 613 -22.20 16.87 15.92
C LEU A 613 -22.44 18.18 16.70
N SER A 614 -23.08 18.11 17.87
CA SER A 614 -23.50 19.28 18.66
C SER A 614 -22.43 19.81 19.63
N ASN A 615 -21.34 19.08 19.85
CA ASN A 615 -20.23 19.55 20.69
C ASN A 615 -19.29 20.47 19.90
N ASN A 616 -18.65 21.46 20.53
CA ASN A 616 -17.62 22.33 19.91
C ASN A 616 -16.20 21.75 20.09
N SER A 617 -15.96 20.51 19.66
CA SER A 617 -14.64 19.89 19.71
C SER A 617 -13.97 19.86 18.34
N LYS A 618 -12.65 19.66 18.31
CA LYS A 618 -11.91 19.55 17.03
C LYS A 618 -12.40 18.38 16.18
N LEU A 619 -12.81 17.27 16.82
CA LEU A 619 -13.36 16.10 16.14
C LEU A 619 -14.74 16.39 15.54
N SER A 620 -15.62 17.06 16.28
CA SER A 620 -16.95 17.41 15.76
C SER A 620 -16.87 18.39 14.58
N HIS A 621 -15.92 19.35 14.59
CA HIS A 621 -15.67 20.20 13.43
C HIS A 621 -15.23 19.41 12.19
N GLN A 622 -14.37 18.39 12.34
CA GLN A 622 -14.00 17.49 11.23
C GLN A 622 -15.21 16.70 10.72
N PHE A 623 -16.02 16.15 11.62
CA PHE A 623 -17.22 15.39 11.25
C PHE A 623 -18.26 16.28 10.56
N ASN A 624 -18.49 17.50 11.05
CA ASN A 624 -19.36 18.49 10.41
C ASN A 624 -18.85 18.84 8.99
N SER A 625 -17.55 19.06 8.84
CA SER A 625 -16.94 19.33 7.52
C SER A 625 -17.13 18.16 6.55
N LEU A 626 -16.93 16.92 7.01
CA LEU A 626 -17.20 15.71 6.20
C LEU A 626 -18.68 15.60 5.85
N LEU A 627 -19.57 15.88 6.80
CA LEU A 627 -21.01 15.79 6.62
C LEU A 627 -21.50 16.82 5.59
N GLU A 628 -21.07 18.08 5.68
CA GLU A 628 -21.32 19.12 4.67
C GLU A 628 -20.82 18.69 3.29
N PHE A 629 -19.61 18.14 3.24
CA PHE A 629 -19.02 17.59 2.04
C PHE A 629 -19.90 16.49 1.42
N TRP A 630 -20.31 15.50 2.22
CA TRP A 630 -21.14 14.39 1.74
C TRP A 630 -22.55 14.83 1.33
N TYR A 631 -23.15 15.80 2.02
CA TYR A 631 -24.43 16.39 1.61
C TYR A 631 -24.33 17.04 0.24
N THR A 632 -23.27 17.81 0.00
CA THR A 632 -23.01 18.47 -1.28
C THR A 632 -22.80 17.45 -2.40
N TYR A 633 -22.02 16.40 -2.14
CA TYR A 633 -21.64 15.41 -3.16
C TYR A 633 -22.75 14.41 -3.49
N ILE A 634 -23.42 13.87 -2.46
CA ILE A 634 -24.38 12.76 -2.62
C ILE A 634 -25.79 13.26 -2.96
N LYS A 635 -26.08 14.56 -2.78
CA LYS A 635 -27.39 15.20 -3.04
C LYS A 635 -28.58 14.42 -2.44
N ARG A 636 -28.40 13.82 -1.25
CA ARG A 636 -29.46 13.09 -0.52
C ARG A 636 -29.91 13.90 0.68
N THR A 637 -31.22 13.91 0.92
CA THR A 637 -31.83 14.83 1.88
C THR A 637 -32.29 14.24 3.21
N ASN A 638 -32.33 12.92 3.48
CA ASN A 638 -33.00 12.45 4.71
C ASN A 638 -32.55 11.11 5.36
N ALA A 639 -31.45 10.45 4.97
CA ALA A 639 -31.13 9.08 5.45
C ALA A 639 -29.84 8.93 6.28
N GLY A 640 -29.20 10.03 6.68
CA GLY A 640 -27.89 9.97 7.36
C GLY A 640 -26.76 9.40 6.48
N PHE A 641 -25.53 9.38 7.03
CA PHE A 641 -24.33 8.91 6.35
C PHE A 641 -23.74 7.69 7.07
N PRO A 642 -23.29 6.64 6.33
CA PRO A 642 -22.66 5.47 6.92
C PRO A 642 -21.41 5.80 7.75
N SER A 643 -21.18 5.06 8.83
CA SER A 643 -20.02 5.22 9.72
C SER A 643 -18.67 5.09 9.00
N ALA A 644 -18.60 4.31 7.92
CA ALA A 644 -17.43 4.19 7.04
C ALA A 644 -16.91 5.54 6.52
N LEU A 645 -17.74 6.59 6.51
CA LEU A 645 -17.32 7.93 6.09
C LEU A 645 -16.55 8.70 7.17
N PHE A 646 -16.65 8.27 8.43
CA PHE A 646 -16.06 8.93 9.60
C PHE A 646 -15.01 8.05 10.29
N TYR A 647 -15.28 6.75 10.37
CA TYR A 647 -14.43 5.70 10.93
C TYR A 647 -13.94 4.77 9.82
N TYR A 648 -13.38 5.32 8.75
CA TYR A 648 -12.81 4.56 7.64
C TYR A 648 -11.57 3.75 8.07
N THR A 649 -11.29 2.66 7.36
CA THR A 649 -10.00 1.95 7.40
C THR A 649 -9.08 2.38 6.25
N ARG A 650 -9.67 2.77 5.10
CA ARG A 650 -8.96 3.16 3.87
C ARG A 650 -9.50 4.49 3.33
N PRO A 651 -9.04 5.64 3.86
CA PRO A 651 -9.52 6.96 3.44
C PRO A 651 -9.17 7.31 2.00
N PHE A 652 -9.79 8.38 1.49
CA PHE A 652 -9.44 8.95 0.20
C PHE A 652 -8.02 9.51 0.18
N ASP A 653 -7.26 9.20 -0.87
CA ASP A 653 -6.00 9.89 -1.16
C ASP A 653 -6.21 11.12 -2.06
N THR A 654 -5.17 11.94 -2.20
CA THR A 654 -5.22 13.20 -2.96
C THR A 654 -5.57 12.99 -4.44
N LEU A 655 -5.10 11.90 -5.05
CA LEU A 655 -5.40 11.59 -6.44
C LEU A 655 -6.89 11.22 -6.59
N GLU A 656 -7.40 10.38 -5.70
CA GLU A 656 -8.81 9.99 -5.68
C GLU A 656 -9.73 11.20 -5.45
N LEU A 657 -9.38 12.14 -4.56
CA LEU A 657 -10.14 13.37 -4.35
C LEU A 657 -10.15 14.26 -5.59
N THR A 658 -9.00 14.46 -6.25
CA THR A 658 -8.93 15.29 -7.46
C THR A 658 -9.63 14.66 -8.66
N LEU A 659 -9.67 13.32 -8.74
CA LEU A 659 -10.48 12.60 -9.73
C LEU A 659 -11.98 12.73 -9.44
N LEU A 660 -12.36 12.77 -8.16
CA LEU A 660 -13.75 12.94 -7.72
C LEU A 660 -14.29 14.34 -8.03
N PHE A 661 -13.46 15.37 -7.89
CA PHE A 661 -13.78 16.76 -8.18
C PHE A 661 -13.06 17.24 -9.43
N SER A 662 -13.42 16.75 -10.61
CA SER A 662 -12.69 17.09 -11.85
C SER A 662 -12.53 18.61 -12.12
N ASP A 663 -13.40 19.44 -11.56
CA ASP A 663 -13.41 20.91 -11.66
C ASP A 663 -12.78 21.63 -10.43
N TRP A 664 -11.99 20.93 -9.61
CA TRP A 664 -11.38 21.47 -8.38
C TRP A 664 -10.48 22.69 -8.62
N LEU A 665 -9.90 22.83 -9.81
CA LEU A 665 -9.08 23.99 -10.20
C LEU A 665 -9.89 25.19 -10.70
N THR A 666 -11.11 24.96 -11.19
CA THR A 666 -11.97 26.02 -11.75
C THR A 666 -13.00 26.52 -10.73
N ASN A 667 -13.12 25.84 -9.59
CA ASN A 667 -14.07 26.16 -8.53
C ASN A 667 -13.35 26.39 -7.19
N GLU A 668 -13.32 27.65 -6.73
CA GLU A 668 -12.60 28.04 -5.52
C GLU A 668 -13.08 27.30 -4.27
N SER A 669 -14.40 27.12 -4.10
CA SER A 669 -14.95 26.37 -2.97
C SER A 669 -14.50 24.90 -2.98
N LYS A 670 -14.34 24.29 -4.16
CA LYS A 670 -13.83 22.91 -4.28
C LYS A 670 -12.34 22.82 -4.02
N PHE A 671 -11.56 23.85 -4.39
CA PHE A 671 -10.14 23.93 -4.05
C PHE A 671 -9.94 23.97 -2.52
N ASP A 672 -10.65 24.86 -1.83
CA ASP A 672 -10.55 25.00 -0.37
C ASP A 672 -11.07 23.75 0.35
N LEU A 673 -12.15 23.14 -0.17
CA LEU A 673 -12.66 21.85 0.32
C LEU A 673 -11.63 20.72 0.13
N LEU A 674 -10.93 20.67 -1.01
CA LEU A 674 -9.88 19.67 -1.25
C LEU A 674 -8.75 19.78 -0.22
N LEU A 675 -8.32 21.00 0.12
CA LEU A 675 -7.32 21.23 1.16
C LEU A 675 -7.80 20.71 2.52
N LEU A 676 -9.05 21.03 2.89
CA LEU A 676 -9.67 20.58 4.13
C LEU A 676 -9.77 19.05 4.20
N LEU A 677 -10.25 18.41 3.13
CA LEU A 677 -10.38 16.96 3.06
C LEU A 677 -9.03 16.24 3.16
N ASN A 678 -7.97 16.77 2.51
CA ASN A 678 -6.63 16.19 2.66
C ASN A 678 -6.17 16.20 4.13
N ARG A 679 -6.42 17.29 4.88
CA ARG A 679 -6.10 17.36 6.30
C ARG A 679 -6.94 16.38 7.12
N ILE A 680 -8.25 16.31 6.88
CA ILE A 680 -9.17 15.41 7.61
C ILE A 680 -8.80 13.94 7.38
N PHE A 681 -8.46 13.59 6.13
CA PHE A 681 -8.04 12.25 5.76
C PHE A 681 -6.61 11.92 6.18
N GLY A 682 -5.84 12.86 6.75
CA GLY A 682 -4.44 12.62 7.13
C GLY A 682 -3.54 12.35 5.92
N ASN A 683 -3.83 12.98 4.78
CA ASN A 683 -2.91 13.02 3.65
C ASN A 683 -1.83 14.10 3.89
N PRO A 684 -0.62 13.97 3.34
CA PRO A 684 0.35 15.06 3.39
C PRO A 684 -0.25 16.38 2.90
N GLU A 685 0.13 17.48 3.55
CA GLU A 685 -0.37 18.80 3.18
C GLU A 685 0.11 19.18 1.78
N ILE A 686 -0.84 19.53 0.92
CA ILE A 686 -0.59 19.99 -0.46
C ILE A 686 -0.45 21.52 -0.55
N GLU A 687 -0.76 22.22 0.54
CA GLU A 687 -0.61 23.68 0.63
C GLU A 687 0.85 24.07 0.51
N GLY A 688 1.14 25.02 -0.39
CA GLY A 688 2.52 25.43 -0.71
C GLY A 688 3.16 24.65 -1.87
N TYR A 689 2.63 23.48 -2.23
CA TYR A 689 2.99 22.75 -3.46
C TYR A 689 2.09 23.11 -4.64
N ILE A 690 0.84 23.50 -4.39
CA ILE A 690 -0.10 23.94 -5.43
C ILE A 690 -0.54 25.37 -5.11
N LYS A 691 -0.47 26.26 -6.10
CA LYS A 691 -1.06 27.61 -5.98
C LYS A 691 -2.46 27.64 -6.58
N LYS A 692 -3.32 28.54 -6.07
CA LYS A 692 -4.62 28.83 -6.68
C LYS A 692 -4.41 29.19 -8.16
N PRO A 693 -5.17 28.60 -9.09
CA PRO A 693 -5.03 28.88 -10.51
C PRO A 693 -5.26 30.35 -10.83
N ARG A 694 -4.49 30.87 -11.79
CA ARG A 694 -4.62 32.25 -12.26
C ARG A 694 -5.12 32.25 -13.69
N GLN A 695 -6.08 33.10 -14.01
CA GLN A 695 -6.51 33.25 -15.39
C GLN A 695 -5.40 33.87 -16.23
N HIS A 696 -5.24 33.38 -17.47
CA HIS A 696 -4.28 33.96 -18.40
C HIS A 696 -4.69 35.40 -18.74
N LYS A 697 -3.72 36.32 -18.74
CA LYS A 697 -3.96 37.77 -18.86
C LYS A 697 -4.72 38.14 -20.14
N GLU A 698 -4.39 37.47 -21.24
CA GLU A 698 -4.91 37.84 -22.57
C GLU A 698 -6.08 36.97 -23.02
N LEU A 699 -6.33 35.81 -22.38
CA LEU A 699 -7.24 34.79 -22.92
C LEU A 699 -8.03 34.09 -21.83
N ALA A 700 -9.34 34.28 -21.88
CA ALA A 700 -10.24 33.90 -20.80
C ALA A 700 -10.35 32.38 -20.57
N ASN A 701 -10.03 31.56 -21.57
CA ASN A 701 -10.15 30.10 -21.53
C ASN A 701 -8.88 29.38 -21.03
N TYR A 702 -7.75 30.05 -20.87
CA TYR A 702 -6.53 29.45 -20.31
C TYR A 702 -6.35 29.74 -18.82
N LEU A 703 -5.97 28.71 -18.06
CA LEU A 703 -5.62 28.79 -16.65
C LEU A 703 -4.15 28.43 -16.43
N TYR A 704 -3.45 29.27 -15.69
CA TYR A 704 -2.11 29.04 -15.22
C TYR A 704 -2.13 28.28 -13.89
N VAL A 705 -1.45 27.14 -13.83
CA VAL A 705 -1.37 26.27 -12.65
C VAL A 705 0.09 26.10 -12.25
N ASP A 706 0.41 26.39 -10.99
CA ASP A 706 1.76 26.27 -10.44
C ASP A 706 1.83 25.10 -9.47
N ILE A 707 2.66 24.12 -9.82
CA ILE A 707 2.82 22.84 -9.13
C ILE A 707 4.30 22.66 -8.81
N LYS A 708 4.61 22.45 -7.53
CA LYS A 708 5.94 22.10 -7.06
C LYS A 708 6.06 20.60 -6.83
N ALA A 709 7.15 20.07 -7.35
CA ALA A 709 7.63 18.72 -7.15
C ALA A 709 9.13 18.77 -6.82
N GLU A 710 9.81 17.63 -6.86
CA GLU A 710 11.25 17.55 -6.63
C GLU A 710 11.94 16.87 -7.81
N TYR A 711 12.26 17.66 -8.83
CA TYR A 711 13.05 17.20 -9.97
C TYR A 711 14.48 17.75 -9.91
N LYS A 712 15.47 16.90 -10.25
CA LYS A 712 16.88 17.30 -10.30
C LYS A 712 17.15 18.35 -11.39
N THR A 713 16.53 18.11 -12.54
CA THR A 713 16.57 18.83 -13.82
C THR A 713 15.73 20.10 -13.91
N ILE A 714 15.88 20.92 -14.96
CA ILE A 714 14.71 21.45 -15.71
C ILE A 714 14.46 20.66 -17.00
N ASP A 715 15.53 20.07 -17.55
CA ASP A 715 15.39 19.11 -18.63
C ASP A 715 14.66 17.86 -18.13
N ARG A 716 13.86 17.27 -19.02
CA ARG A 716 12.97 16.15 -18.67
C ARG A 716 13.04 15.03 -19.68
N TYR A 717 12.90 13.79 -19.21
CA TYR A 717 12.75 12.59 -20.02
C TYR A 717 11.28 12.22 -20.17
N PHE A 718 10.83 12.18 -21.42
CA PHE A 718 9.48 11.76 -21.79
C PHE A 718 9.53 10.35 -22.39
N CYS A 719 8.70 9.47 -21.85
CA CYS A 719 8.38 8.17 -22.40
C CYS A 719 7.13 8.29 -23.29
N LEU A 720 7.31 8.09 -24.59
CA LEU A 720 6.21 8.11 -25.56
C LEU A 720 5.72 6.68 -25.76
N SER A 721 4.46 6.41 -25.42
CA SER A 721 3.90 5.08 -25.67
C SER A 721 3.45 4.95 -27.13
N ASN A 722 3.73 3.80 -27.71
CA ASN A 722 3.18 3.38 -29.00
C ASN A 722 2.20 2.25 -28.72
N PHE A 723 1.05 2.63 -28.15
CA PHE A 723 0.03 1.72 -27.64
C PHE A 723 -1.14 1.60 -28.62
N TYR A 724 -1.68 0.39 -28.76
CA TYR A 724 -2.76 0.10 -29.70
C TYR A 724 -4.13 0.06 -29.04
N THR A 725 -5.04 0.85 -29.60
CA THR A 725 -6.48 0.87 -29.32
C THR A 725 -7.22 0.48 -30.59
N SER A 726 -7.96 -0.62 -30.56
CA SER A 726 -8.71 -1.09 -31.72
C SER A 726 -9.99 -0.29 -31.93
N GLU A 727 -10.47 -0.21 -33.19
CA GLU A 727 -11.78 0.37 -33.49
C GLU A 727 -12.91 -0.42 -32.80
N ASP A 728 -12.81 -1.75 -32.73
CA ASP A 728 -13.79 -2.58 -32.02
C ASP A 728 -13.88 -2.22 -30.54
N SER A 729 -12.74 -1.98 -29.89
CA SER A 729 -12.69 -1.50 -28.50
C SER A 729 -13.43 -0.18 -28.33
N TRP A 730 -13.25 0.75 -29.27
CA TRP A 730 -13.94 2.03 -29.27
C TRP A 730 -15.44 1.87 -29.54
N ILE A 731 -15.84 1.02 -30.49
CA ILE A 731 -17.26 0.71 -30.79
C ILE A 731 -17.94 0.17 -29.55
N ALA A 732 -17.32 -0.81 -28.88
CA ALA A 732 -17.86 -1.43 -27.68
C ALA A 732 -17.99 -0.43 -26.52
N ASP A 733 -17.01 0.47 -26.35
CA ASP A 733 -17.10 1.55 -25.37
C ASP A 733 -18.26 2.51 -25.70
N VAL A 734 -18.37 2.97 -26.95
CA VAL A 734 -19.43 3.91 -27.34
C VAL A 734 -20.83 3.30 -27.20
N ARG A 735 -20.99 2.00 -27.47
CA ARG A 735 -22.26 1.27 -27.35
C ARG A 735 -22.63 0.83 -25.93
N ASP A 736 -21.70 0.93 -24.98
CA ASP A 736 -21.83 0.34 -23.64
C ASP A 736 -22.07 -1.17 -23.66
N ASP A 737 -21.33 -1.88 -24.52
CA ASP A 737 -21.43 -3.35 -24.62
C ASP A 737 -20.90 -4.06 -23.34
N HIS A 738 -20.22 -3.31 -22.45
CA HIS A 738 -19.62 -3.80 -21.20
C HIS A 738 -18.64 -4.97 -21.37
N GLN A 739 -18.15 -5.19 -22.59
CA GLN A 739 -17.17 -6.20 -22.96
C GLN A 739 -16.05 -5.54 -23.77
N GLU A 740 -14.79 -5.85 -23.42
CA GLU A 740 -13.65 -5.47 -24.25
C GLU A 740 -13.44 -6.54 -25.32
N PRO A 741 -13.64 -6.24 -26.63
CA PRO A 741 -13.40 -7.20 -27.70
C PRO A 741 -11.91 -7.52 -27.90
N ASP A 742 -11.01 -6.57 -27.61
CA ASP A 742 -9.56 -6.81 -27.62
C ASP A 742 -9.10 -7.40 -26.28
N THR A 743 -9.19 -8.72 -26.19
CA THR A 743 -8.86 -9.51 -24.99
C THR A 743 -7.43 -9.29 -24.50
N GLY A 744 -6.51 -8.91 -25.40
CA GLY A 744 -5.11 -8.65 -25.09
C GLY A 744 -4.80 -7.21 -24.65
N ARG A 745 -5.73 -6.25 -24.81
CA ARG A 745 -5.46 -4.81 -24.59
C ARG A 745 -4.85 -4.51 -23.23
N LEU A 746 -5.47 -5.05 -22.18
CA LEU A 746 -5.00 -4.86 -20.82
C LEU A 746 -3.63 -5.51 -20.57
N GLN A 747 -3.43 -6.74 -21.05
CA GLN A 747 -2.14 -7.43 -20.92
C GLN A 747 -1.04 -6.62 -21.60
N ARG A 748 -1.32 -6.04 -22.78
CA ARG A 748 -0.37 -5.15 -23.47
C ARG A 748 -0.09 -3.88 -22.66
N LEU A 749 -1.11 -3.26 -22.07
CA LEU A 749 -0.95 -2.08 -21.21
C LEU A 749 -0.04 -2.40 -20.02
N TYR A 750 -0.33 -3.48 -19.29
CA TYR A 750 0.44 -3.88 -18.11
C TYR A 750 1.87 -4.24 -18.46
N ARG A 751 2.08 -4.98 -19.56
CA ARG A 751 3.41 -5.28 -20.07
C ARG A 751 4.19 -4.02 -20.44
N LEU A 752 3.55 -3.05 -21.11
CA LEU A 752 4.19 -1.79 -21.48
C LEU A 752 4.61 -1.00 -20.24
N ILE A 753 3.72 -0.84 -19.25
CA ILE A 753 4.04 -0.16 -18.00
C ILE A 753 5.14 -0.90 -17.22
N ASN A 754 5.08 -2.23 -17.14
CA ASN A 754 6.14 -3.02 -16.50
C ASN A 754 7.49 -2.82 -17.17
N ASN A 755 7.53 -2.80 -18.50
CA ASN A 755 8.77 -2.54 -19.23
C ASN A 755 9.30 -1.12 -18.96
N VAL A 756 8.41 -0.13 -18.82
CA VAL A 756 8.79 1.24 -18.40
C VAL A 756 9.37 1.24 -16.98
N LEU A 757 8.74 0.54 -16.03
CA LEU A 757 9.20 0.45 -14.64
C LEU A 757 10.55 -0.29 -14.49
N ARG A 758 10.91 -1.14 -15.47
CA ARG A 758 12.17 -1.89 -15.53
C ARG A 758 13.35 -1.08 -16.07
N VAL A 759 13.12 0.05 -16.74
CA VAL A 759 14.20 0.92 -17.24
C VAL A 759 15.05 1.38 -16.05
N LYS A 760 16.37 1.16 -16.14
CA LYS A 760 17.36 1.55 -15.11
C LYS A 760 18.33 2.61 -15.62
N GLU A 761 18.49 2.71 -16.94
CA GLU A 761 19.51 3.51 -17.62
C GLU A 761 19.21 5.01 -17.57
N LYS A 762 17.94 5.38 -17.47
CA LYS A 762 17.45 6.78 -17.45
C LYS A 762 16.31 6.92 -16.46
N GLU A 763 16.31 8.01 -15.71
CA GLU A 763 15.16 8.42 -14.90
C GLU A 763 14.10 8.99 -15.84
N ILE A 764 12.94 8.34 -15.91
CA ILE A 764 11.80 8.77 -16.71
C ILE A 764 10.98 9.73 -15.84
N ASP A 765 10.65 10.91 -16.37
CA ASP A 765 9.86 11.90 -15.62
C ASP A 765 8.38 11.83 -15.98
N TYR A 766 8.08 11.59 -17.25
CA TYR A 766 6.71 11.53 -17.77
C TYR A 766 6.51 10.32 -18.68
N ILE A 767 5.31 9.75 -18.66
CA ILE A 767 4.81 8.87 -19.71
C ILE A 767 3.57 9.48 -20.34
N VAL A 768 3.49 9.40 -21.67
CA VAL A 768 2.40 9.98 -22.47
C VAL A 768 1.69 8.89 -23.26
N PHE A 769 0.35 8.87 -23.19
CA PHE A 769 -0.53 7.94 -23.89
C PHE A 769 -1.41 8.62 -24.95
N PRO A 770 -1.73 7.94 -26.07
CA PRO A 770 -2.58 8.47 -27.15
C PRO A 770 -4.00 8.85 -26.71
N GLU A 771 -4.75 9.53 -27.59
CA GLU A 771 -6.17 9.84 -27.40
C GLU A 771 -7.00 8.56 -27.21
N LEU A 772 -7.99 8.57 -26.29
CA LEU A 772 -8.91 7.44 -26.00
C LEU A 772 -8.23 6.09 -25.66
N SER A 773 -6.94 6.11 -25.32
CA SER A 773 -6.14 4.89 -25.24
C SER A 773 -6.17 4.23 -23.87
N LEU A 774 -6.13 5.01 -22.78
CA LEU A 774 -6.11 4.50 -21.42
C LEU A 774 -7.54 4.26 -20.90
N PRO A 775 -7.91 3.03 -20.51
CA PRO A 775 -9.24 2.76 -19.95
C PRO A 775 -9.43 3.45 -18.60
N ARG A 776 -10.63 3.99 -18.34
CA ARG A 776 -10.92 4.77 -17.11
C ARG A 776 -10.75 3.97 -15.82
N SER A 777 -11.06 2.68 -15.85
CA SER A 777 -10.90 1.79 -14.70
C SER A 777 -9.43 1.68 -14.25
N GLU A 778 -8.48 1.86 -15.18
CA GLU A 778 -7.05 1.63 -14.96
C GLU A 778 -6.29 2.87 -14.50
N ILE A 779 -6.87 4.06 -14.65
CA ILE A 779 -6.19 5.35 -14.40
C ILE A 779 -5.51 5.37 -13.02
N SER A 780 -6.29 5.10 -11.96
CA SER A 780 -5.79 5.17 -10.58
C SER A 780 -4.74 4.10 -10.31
N TYR A 781 -4.92 2.89 -10.84
CA TYR A 781 -4.01 1.77 -10.62
C TYR A 781 -2.66 2.01 -11.33
N VAL A 782 -2.68 2.36 -12.61
CA VAL A 782 -1.48 2.67 -13.40
C VAL A 782 -0.75 3.88 -12.81
N ALA A 783 -1.45 4.96 -12.46
CA ALA A 783 -0.85 6.15 -11.88
C ALA A 783 -0.11 5.85 -10.56
N LYS A 784 -0.75 5.13 -9.64
CA LYS A 784 -0.14 4.75 -8.35
C LYS A 784 1.08 3.85 -8.52
N LYS A 785 1.11 3.01 -9.57
CA LYS A 785 2.28 2.18 -9.89
C LYS A 785 3.44 3.02 -10.42
N LEU A 786 3.17 3.94 -11.34
CA LEU A 786 4.15 4.89 -11.89
C LEU A 786 4.73 5.83 -10.81
N LYS A 787 3.89 6.25 -9.86
CA LYS A 787 4.29 7.07 -8.71
C LYS A 787 5.47 6.49 -7.94
N ASN A 788 5.51 5.16 -7.76
CA ASN A 788 6.60 4.50 -7.02
C ASN A 788 7.99 4.65 -7.65
N LYS A 789 8.05 5.16 -8.89
CA LYS A 789 9.27 5.49 -9.64
C LYS A 789 9.39 7.00 -9.92
N GLY A 790 8.53 7.84 -9.37
CA GLY A 790 8.51 9.29 -9.63
C GLY A 790 8.01 9.68 -11.02
N ILE A 791 7.33 8.77 -11.74
CA ILE A 791 6.86 9.02 -13.11
C ILE A 791 5.47 9.65 -13.08
N SER A 792 5.30 10.81 -13.72
CA SER A 792 4.00 11.45 -13.96
C SER A 792 3.34 10.90 -15.23
N LEU A 793 2.00 10.89 -15.28
CA LEU A 793 1.22 10.32 -16.39
C LEU A 793 0.43 11.41 -17.11
N ILE A 794 0.55 11.49 -18.42
CA ILE A 794 -0.30 12.31 -19.29
C ILE A 794 -1.00 11.37 -20.26
N ALA A 795 -2.34 11.36 -20.32
CA ALA A 795 -3.04 10.38 -21.13
C ALA A 795 -4.33 10.90 -21.73
N GLY A 796 -4.59 10.53 -22.99
CA GLY A 796 -5.95 10.45 -23.49
C GLY A 796 -6.65 9.24 -22.87
N VAL A 797 -7.83 9.47 -22.27
CA VAL A 797 -8.60 8.44 -21.58
C VAL A 797 -9.90 8.15 -22.30
N GLY A 798 -10.47 6.96 -22.11
CA GLY A 798 -11.79 6.60 -22.66
C GLY A 798 -12.87 7.64 -22.28
N TYR A 799 -13.97 7.69 -23.05
CA TYR A 799 -14.98 8.74 -22.87
C TYR A 799 -15.58 8.77 -21.46
N GLN A 800 -15.82 9.98 -20.93
CA GLN A 800 -16.72 10.14 -19.79
C GLN A 800 -18.16 10.20 -20.31
N LYS A 801 -19.04 9.35 -19.81
CA LYS A 801 -20.40 9.18 -20.35
C LYS A 801 -21.45 9.79 -19.42
N LYS A 802 -22.51 10.35 -20.01
CA LYS A 802 -23.70 10.84 -19.32
C LYS A 802 -24.95 10.42 -20.08
N GLU A 803 -25.70 9.49 -19.48
CA GLU A 803 -26.95 8.94 -20.02
C GLU A 803 -28.11 9.95 -19.97
N LEU A 804 -28.99 9.90 -20.98
CA LEU A 804 -30.29 10.58 -20.99
C LEU A 804 -31.40 9.55 -20.74
N ARG A 805 -32.24 9.78 -19.73
CA ARG A 805 -33.25 8.82 -19.27
C ARG A 805 -34.58 8.82 -20.06
N ASN A 806 -34.61 9.33 -21.29
CA ASN A 806 -35.85 9.41 -22.07
C ASN A 806 -35.81 8.50 -23.30
N GLU A 807 -36.62 7.44 -23.28
CA GLU A 807 -36.75 6.44 -24.37
C GLU A 807 -37.32 7.00 -25.69
N LEU A 808 -37.83 8.24 -25.68
CA LEU A 808 -38.52 8.87 -26.81
C LEU A 808 -37.63 9.78 -27.69
N GLN A 809 -36.32 9.86 -27.43
CA GLN A 809 -35.39 10.66 -28.24
C GLN A 809 -34.37 9.76 -28.99
N PRO A 810 -33.95 10.15 -30.21
CA PRO A 810 -32.87 9.46 -30.93
C PRO A 810 -31.50 9.59 -30.23
N LEU A 811 -31.36 10.55 -29.33
CA LEU A 811 -30.16 10.80 -28.54
C LEU A 811 -30.17 9.96 -27.25
N LYS A 812 -29.24 9.00 -27.15
CA LYS A 812 -29.09 8.12 -25.97
C LYS A 812 -28.30 8.78 -24.84
N GLY A 813 -27.41 9.73 -25.15
CA GLY A 813 -26.60 10.40 -24.14
C GLY A 813 -25.55 11.34 -24.71
N SER A 814 -24.64 11.77 -23.85
CA SER A 814 -23.49 12.58 -24.21
C SER A 814 -22.19 11.97 -23.69
N VAL A 815 -21.09 12.27 -24.38
CA VAL A 815 -19.74 11.89 -23.97
C VAL A 815 -18.82 13.11 -23.86
N SER A 816 -17.78 13.02 -23.04
CA SER A 816 -16.66 13.97 -23.03
C SER A 816 -15.35 13.23 -23.29
N ASN A 817 -14.54 13.78 -24.20
CA ASN A 817 -13.20 13.31 -24.53
C ASN A 817 -12.19 14.10 -23.69
N GLN A 818 -11.34 13.40 -22.93
CA GLN A 818 -10.54 14.00 -21.88
C GLN A 818 -9.05 13.67 -22.03
N LEU A 819 -8.23 14.70 -21.81
CA LEU A 819 -6.81 14.60 -21.53
C LEU A 819 -6.62 14.77 -20.02
N ILE A 820 -6.01 13.78 -19.40
CA ILE A 820 -5.69 13.82 -17.97
C ILE A 820 -4.20 14.03 -17.75
N TYR A 821 -3.86 14.93 -16.82
CA TYR A 821 -2.52 15.07 -16.26
C TYR A 821 -2.56 14.54 -14.84
N ILE A 822 -1.87 13.43 -14.59
CA ILE A 822 -1.60 12.92 -13.26
C ILE A 822 -0.16 13.26 -12.91
N LEU A 823 -0.01 14.27 -12.07
CA LEU A 823 1.27 14.91 -11.77
C LEU A 823 1.69 14.59 -10.35
N ASN A 824 2.96 14.23 -10.19
CA ASN A 824 3.57 14.05 -8.88
C ASN A 824 3.76 15.41 -8.22
N ILE A 825 3.51 15.52 -6.93
CA ILE A 825 3.70 16.75 -6.16
C ILE A 825 4.41 16.43 -4.85
N GLY A 826 5.00 17.44 -4.23
CA GLY A 826 5.66 17.27 -2.95
C GLY A 826 7.17 17.05 -3.08
N SER A 827 7.78 16.73 -1.95
CA SER A 827 9.18 16.26 -1.86
C SER A 827 9.23 14.74 -1.90
N SER A 828 10.41 14.15 -2.05
CA SER A 828 10.67 12.71 -2.10
C SER A 828 10.02 11.91 -0.96
N ASP A 829 9.66 12.56 0.14
CA ASP A 829 9.15 11.95 1.37
C ASP A 829 7.69 12.26 1.65
N LYS A 830 7.11 13.19 0.89
CA LYS A 830 5.69 13.56 0.93
C LYS A 830 5.09 13.50 -0.48
N GLU A 831 5.64 12.63 -1.33
CA GLU A 831 5.22 12.54 -2.72
C GLU A 831 3.74 12.15 -2.78
N GLN A 832 2.95 12.96 -3.47
CA GLN A 832 1.54 12.75 -3.74
C GLN A 832 1.29 12.85 -5.24
N GLN A 833 0.07 12.51 -5.65
CA GLN A 833 -0.37 12.71 -7.03
C GLN A 833 -1.66 13.51 -7.02
N ILE A 834 -1.81 14.37 -8.01
CA ILE A 834 -3.04 15.08 -8.33
C ILE A 834 -3.43 14.81 -9.77
N SER A 835 -4.73 14.93 -10.06
CA SER A 835 -5.25 14.89 -11.42
C SER A 835 -5.72 16.28 -11.86
N ILE A 836 -5.44 16.63 -13.11
CA ILE A 836 -5.99 17.78 -13.82
C ILE A 836 -6.65 17.25 -15.08
N ILE A 837 -7.92 17.57 -15.29
CA ILE A 837 -8.69 17.09 -16.44
C ILE A 837 -8.93 18.27 -17.39
N GLN A 838 -8.54 18.09 -18.65
CA GLN A 838 -8.83 18.99 -19.76
C GLN A 838 -9.72 18.26 -20.76
N GLU A 839 -10.67 18.97 -21.35
CA GLU A 839 -11.65 18.37 -22.26
C GLU A 839 -11.49 18.88 -23.69
N LYS A 840 -11.85 18.02 -24.64
CA LYS A 840 -11.96 18.37 -26.05
C LYS A 840 -13.22 19.21 -26.24
N VAL A 841 -13.07 20.41 -26.78
CA VAL A 841 -14.20 21.35 -26.90
C VAL A 841 -15.03 21.06 -28.15
N PHE A 842 -14.38 20.69 -29.25
CA PHE A 842 -15.04 20.44 -30.53
C PHE A 842 -14.70 19.03 -31.04
N PRO A 843 -15.69 18.21 -31.42
CA PRO A 843 -15.43 16.90 -32.01
C PRO A 843 -14.73 17.03 -33.36
N ALA A 844 -13.97 16.01 -33.74
CA ALA A 844 -13.54 15.88 -35.13
C ALA A 844 -14.75 15.64 -36.04
N ILE A 845 -14.70 16.05 -37.32
CA ILE A 845 -15.84 15.95 -38.25
C ILE A 845 -16.39 14.51 -38.30
N HIS A 846 -15.50 13.52 -38.40
CA HIS A 846 -15.89 12.10 -38.42
C HIS A 846 -16.28 11.57 -37.03
N GLU A 847 -15.73 12.13 -35.95
CA GLU A 847 -16.04 11.72 -34.57
C GLU A 847 -17.52 12.00 -34.25
N GLU A 848 -18.04 13.17 -34.63
CA GLU A 848 -19.44 13.54 -34.39
C GLU A 848 -20.41 12.59 -35.13
N SER A 849 -20.16 12.31 -36.42
CA SER A 849 -20.99 11.39 -37.19
C SER A 849 -20.91 9.96 -36.65
N ASN A 850 -19.71 9.50 -36.27
CA ASN A 850 -19.50 8.14 -35.80
C ASN A 850 -20.13 7.91 -34.42
N LEU A 851 -20.01 8.87 -33.48
CA LEU A 851 -20.65 8.77 -32.17
C LEU A 851 -22.18 8.68 -32.28
N MET A 852 -22.78 9.45 -33.20
CA MET A 852 -24.22 9.40 -33.45
C MET A 852 -24.64 8.08 -34.09
N GLN A 853 -23.92 7.59 -35.11
CA GLN A 853 -24.26 6.35 -35.81
C GLN A 853 -24.06 5.09 -34.95
N VAL A 854 -22.97 5.05 -34.17
CA VAL A 854 -22.60 3.85 -33.39
C VAL A 854 -23.34 3.77 -32.07
N GLY A 855 -23.44 4.89 -31.34
CA GLY A 855 -23.98 4.93 -29.98
C GLY A 855 -25.19 5.84 -29.78
N GLY A 856 -25.59 6.64 -30.78
CA GLY A 856 -26.60 7.69 -30.60
C GLY A 856 -26.16 8.75 -29.59
N LYS A 857 -24.87 9.07 -29.54
CA LYS A 857 -24.26 9.99 -28.55
C LYS A 857 -23.67 11.22 -29.22
N ILE A 858 -23.55 12.30 -28.46
CA ILE A 858 -22.90 13.56 -28.87
C ILE A 858 -21.77 13.94 -27.91
N LEU A 859 -20.76 14.64 -28.42
CA LEU A 859 -19.67 15.16 -27.60
C LEU A 859 -20.11 16.46 -26.91
N ILE A 860 -20.08 16.51 -25.59
CA ILE A 860 -20.35 17.73 -24.79
C ILE A 860 -19.27 17.86 -23.70
N PRO A 861 -18.44 18.91 -23.75
CA PRO A 861 -17.49 19.17 -22.68
C PRO A 861 -18.18 19.72 -21.43
N HIS A 862 -17.67 19.36 -20.25
CA HIS A 862 -18.01 19.97 -18.96
C HIS A 862 -17.32 21.31 -18.75
N SER A 863 -16.16 21.52 -19.38
CA SER A 863 -15.38 22.75 -19.29
C SER A 863 -14.68 23.05 -20.62
N ASP A 864 -14.59 24.33 -20.98
CA ASP A 864 -13.82 24.83 -22.13
C ASP A 864 -12.39 25.25 -21.73
N LYS A 865 -12.02 25.05 -20.46
CA LYS A 865 -10.74 25.52 -19.93
C LYS A 865 -9.59 24.64 -20.42
N LYS A 866 -8.50 25.32 -20.77
CA LYS A 866 -7.19 24.72 -21.09
C LYS A 866 -6.15 25.20 -20.09
N TYR A 867 -5.05 24.46 -19.97
CA TYR A 867 -4.08 24.69 -18.89
C TYR A 867 -2.68 25.00 -19.41
N ILE A 868 -2.03 25.98 -18.77
CA ILE A 868 -0.58 26.17 -18.79
C ILE A 868 -0.08 25.75 -17.43
N ILE A 869 0.64 24.63 -17.38
CA ILE A 869 1.06 23.98 -16.14
C ILE A 869 2.56 24.23 -15.96
N ASN A 870 2.92 24.95 -14.90
CA ASN A 870 4.29 24.96 -14.39
C ASN A 870 4.46 23.79 -13.42
N HIS A 871 5.16 22.75 -13.85
CA HIS A 871 5.48 21.60 -13.03
C HIS A 871 6.97 21.59 -12.67
N ASP A 872 7.27 22.14 -11.49
CA ASP A 872 8.61 22.32 -10.94
C ASP A 872 9.60 22.94 -11.93
N GLY A 873 9.17 24.02 -12.58
CA GLY A 873 9.96 24.78 -13.53
C GLY A 873 9.74 24.42 -15.00
N LEU A 874 9.20 23.24 -15.34
CA LEU A 874 8.81 22.89 -16.71
C LEU A 874 7.41 23.46 -17.02
N TYR A 875 7.27 24.23 -18.11
CA TYR A 875 6.00 24.82 -18.53
C TYR A 875 5.45 23.99 -19.68
N LEU A 876 4.33 23.33 -19.44
CA LEU A 876 3.69 22.47 -20.43
C LEU A 876 2.21 22.82 -20.62
N SER A 877 1.71 22.54 -21.81
CA SER A 877 0.28 22.54 -22.13
C SER A 877 -0.03 21.33 -22.99
N GLY A 878 -1.30 21.04 -23.22
CA GLY A 878 -1.70 19.92 -24.06
C GLY A 878 -2.96 20.15 -24.85
N LEU A 879 -3.09 19.42 -25.95
CA LEU A 879 -4.20 19.48 -26.89
C LEU A 879 -4.59 18.05 -27.30
N ILE A 880 -5.83 17.87 -27.74
CA ILE A 880 -6.40 16.57 -28.13
C ILE A 880 -6.69 16.58 -29.63
N CYS A 881 -5.89 15.87 -30.41
CA CYS A 881 -6.12 15.64 -31.85
C CYS A 881 -6.51 16.93 -32.60
N ASN A 882 -7.75 17.04 -33.10
CA ASN A 882 -8.21 18.19 -33.90
C ASN A 882 -8.04 19.57 -33.20
N ASP A 883 -7.88 19.63 -31.88
CA ASP A 883 -7.64 20.86 -31.14
C ASP A 883 -6.43 21.63 -31.69
N VAL A 884 -5.41 20.94 -32.22
CA VAL A 884 -4.20 21.58 -32.76
C VAL A 884 -4.47 22.34 -34.06
N LEU A 885 -5.52 21.98 -34.80
CA LEU A 885 -5.91 22.67 -36.05
C LEU A 885 -6.41 24.08 -35.77
N ASN A 886 -7.02 24.31 -34.60
CA ASN A 886 -7.50 25.63 -34.21
C ASN A 886 -6.33 26.51 -33.75
N ILE A 887 -6.01 27.53 -34.55
CA ILE A 887 -4.93 28.48 -34.22
C ILE A 887 -5.17 29.20 -32.88
N ASN A 888 -6.42 29.40 -32.47
CA ASN A 888 -6.77 30.04 -31.19
C ASN A 888 -6.38 29.17 -29.99
N ASN A 889 -6.13 27.88 -30.18
CA ASN A 889 -5.60 27.01 -29.14
C ASN A 889 -4.07 27.10 -29.05
N ARG A 890 -3.37 27.38 -30.15
CA ARG A 890 -1.90 27.41 -30.22
C ARG A 890 -1.30 28.78 -29.96
N TYR A 891 -1.83 29.82 -30.62
CA TYR A 891 -1.39 31.21 -30.46
C TYR A 891 -1.14 31.65 -29.00
N PRO A 892 -2.03 31.32 -28.02
CA PRO A 892 -1.88 31.68 -26.61
C PRO A 892 -0.60 31.16 -25.94
N LEU A 893 -0.05 30.08 -26.49
CA LEU A 893 1.04 29.32 -25.89
C LEU A 893 2.41 29.83 -26.37
N ARG A 894 2.44 30.70 -27.38
CA ARG A 894 3.68 31.25 -27.92
C ARG A 894 4.41 32.04 -26.84
N GLY A 895 5.62 31.60 -26.48
CA GLY A 895 6.40 32.26 -25.45
C GLY A 895 6.07 31.83 -24.02
N GLU A 896 4.97 31.11 -23.81
CA GLU A 896 4.45 30.74 -22.49
C GLU A 896 4.81 29.31 -22.05
N ILE A 897 5.14 28.42 -23.00
CA ILE A 897 5.45 27.01 -22.72
C ILE A 897 6.80 26.56 -23.26
N ASP A 898 7.39 25.54 -22.62
CA ASP A 898 8.57 24.83 -23.10
C ASP A 898 8.20 23.64 -23.98
N CYS A 899 7.08 22.98 -23.67
CA CYS A 899 6.58 21.89 -24.49
C CYS A 899 5.06 21.84 -24.61
N LEU A 900 4.59 21.40 -25.78
CA LEU A 900 3.20 21.11 -26.08
C LEU A 900 3.03 19.60 -26.21
N VAL A 901 2.12 19.00 -25.44
CA VAL A 901 1.76 17.58 -25.55
C VAL A 901 0.50 17.43 -26.39
N LEU A 902 0.57 16.63 -27.44
CA LEU A 902 -0.55 16.38 -28.34
C LEU A 902 -0.83 14.88 -28.35
N VAL A 903 -2.02 14.51 -27.87
CA VAL A 903 -2.50 13.12 -27.86
C VAL A 903 -3.47 12.92 -29.01
N GLU A 904 -3.32 11.85 -29.77
CA GLU A 904 -4.04 11.65 -31.02
C GLU A 904 -4.50 10.21 -31.21
N TRP A 905 -5.63 10.06 -31.90
CA TRP A 905 -6.01 8.83 -32.58
C TRP A 905 -6.39 9.20 -34.01
N ASN A 906 -5.37 9.47 -34.84
CA ASN A 906 -5.55 10.12 -36.13
C ASN A 906 -4.84 9.37 -37.28
N PRO A 907 -5.57 8.95 -38.33
CA PRO A 907 -4.97 8.35 -39.53
C PRO A 907 -4.25 9.36 -40.44
N ASP A 908 -4.63 10.64 -40.43
CA ASP A 908 -4.07 11.67 -41.32
C ASP A 908 -2.71 12.19 -40.81
N THR A 909 -1.69 11.35 -40.93
CA THR A 909 -0.32 11.68 -40.49
C THR A 909 0.39 12.69 -41.40
N GLU A 910 -0.02 12.82 -42.66
CA GLU A 910 0.61 13.73 -43.63
C GLU A 910 0.27 15.19 -43.36
N THR A 911 -1.02 15.51 -43.15
CA THR A 911 -1.43 16.88 -42.80
C THR A 911 -0.83 17.29 -41.45
N TYR A 912 -0.82 16.37 -40.49
CA TYR A 912 -0.25 16.61 -39.16
C TYR A 912 1.27 16.80 -39.21
N ASP A 913 1.99 16.12 -40.09
CA ASP A 913 3.43 16.36 -40.28
C ASP A 913 3.75 17.82 -40.62
N GLY A 914 2.99 18.44 -41.52
CA GLY A 914 3.10 19.87 -41.81
C GLY A 914 2.75 20.74 -40.60
N LEU A 915 1.64 20.42 -39.93
CA LEU A 915 1.13 21.17 -38.79
C LEU A 915 2.07 21.17 -37.58
N ILE A 916 2.68 20.03 -37.27
CA ILE A 916 3.60 19.87 -36.14
C ILE A 916 4.91 20.61 -36.42
N LYS A 917 5.40 20.53 -37.66
CA LYS A 917 6.56 21.31 -38.10
C LYS A 917 6.31 22.81 -37.96
N ALA A 918 5.13 23.29 -38.33
CA ALA A 918 4.74 24.68 -38.15
C ALA A 918 4.64 25.05 -36.66
N THR A 919 3.88 24.28 -35.88
CA THR A 919 3.64 24.50 -34.45
C THR A 919 4.94 24.62 -33.65
N ALA A 920 5.90 23.72 -33.87
CA ALA A 920 7.18 23.77 -33.17
C ALA A 920 7.95 25.08 -33.43
N ASN A 921 7.84 25.65 -34.64
CA ASN A 921 8.48 26.93 -34.97
C ASN A 921 7.65 28.12 -34.48
N ASP A 922 6.32 28.06 -34.63
CA ASP A 922 5.40 29.16 -34.31
C ASP A 922 5.32 29.43 -32.80
N LEU A 923 5.36 28.37 -31.99
CA LEU A 923 5.41 28.48 -30.54
C LEU A 923 6.86 28.55 -30.02
N HIS A 924 7.82 28.15 -30.87
CA HIS A 924 9.22 27.99 -30.54
C HIS A 924 9.44 27.09 -29.32
N CYS A 925 8.78 25.92 -29.29
CA CYS A 925 8.80 24.99 -28.16
C CYS A 925 8.99 23.55 -28.66
N PHE A 926 9.24 22.61 -27.73
CA PHE A 926 9.17 21.19 -28.06
C PHE A 926 7.70 20.79 -28.31
N VAL A 927 7.42 19.97 -29.32
CA VAL A 927 6.09 19.40 -29.57
C VAL A 927 6.18 17.90 -29.42
N ILE A 928 5.46 17.36 -28.44
CA ILE A 928 5.43 15.95 -28.08
C ILE A 928 4.12 15.38 -28.62
N GLN A 929 4.18 14.72 -29.77
CA GLN A 929 3.04 14.10 -30.43
C GLN A 929 3.00 12.60 -30.10
N VAL A 930 1.88 12.11 -29.59
CA VAL A 930 1.66 10.69 -29.29
C VAL A 930 0.36 10.24 -29.92
N ASN A 931 0.49 9.41 -30.96
CA ASN A 931 -0.63 8.88 -31.73
C ASN A 931 -0.78 7.37 -31.48
N ASP A 932 -1.95 6.82 -31.80
CA ASP A 932 -2.18 5.38 -31.72
C ASP A 932 -1.19 4.59 -32.58
N ARG A 933 -0.76 3.44 -32.06
CA ARG A 933 0.23 2.58 -32.69
C ARG A 933 -0.13 2.18 -34.12
N LEU A 934 -1.42 2.00 -34.42
CA LEU A 934 -1.89 1.60 -35.75
C LEU A 934 -1.42 2.58 -36.83
N TYR A 935 -1.50 3.87 -36.56
CA TYR A 935 -1.15 4.94 -37.50
C TYR A 935 0.29 5.41 -37.32
N GLY A 936 0.80 5.40 -36.09
CA GLY A 936 2.15 5.86 -35.74
C GLY A 936 2.32 7.37 -35.91
N ASP A 937 3.55 7.80 -36.23
CA ASP A 937 3.99 9.20 -36.24
C ASP A 937 4.12 9.86 -34.85
N THR A 938 4.23 9.04 -33.81
CA THR A 938 4.60 9.47 -32.46
C THR A 938 6.02 10.05 -32.46
N ARG A 939 6.21 11.28 -31.96
CA ARG A 939 7.50 12.00 -32.04
C ARG A 939 7.67 13.11 -31.03
N ILE A 940 8.92 13.52 -30.84
CA ILE A 940 9.27 14.83 -30.25
C ILE A 940 9.93 15.68 -31.32
N ARG A 941 9.28 16.80 -31.66
CA ARG A 941 9.79 17.81 -32.58
C ARG A 941 10.35 18.98 -31.78
N ALA A 942 11.56 19.41 -32.12
CA ALA A 942 12.23 20.57 -31.54
C ALA A 942 12.45 21.67 -32.60
N PRO A 943 12.51 22.95 -32.20
CA PRO A 943 12.79 24.07 -33.12
C PRO A 943 14.28 24.17 -33.48
N TYR A 944 14.95 23.04 -33.70
CA TYR A 944 16.37 23.02 -34.04
C TYR A 944 16.66 23.52 -35.45
N LYS A 945 17.83 24.14 -35.61
CA LYS A 945 18.29 24.63 -36.90
C LYS A 945 18.60 23.47 -37.84
N GLU A 946 19.41 22.51 -37.41
CA GLU A 946 19.87 21.38 -38.21
C GLU A 946 18.77 20.34 -38.43
N HIS A 947 18.53 19.94 -39.68
CA HIS A 947 17.39 19.10 -40.06
C HIS A 947 17.34 17.78 -39.29
N TYR A 948 18.47 17.09 -39.16
CA TYR A 948 18.58 15.79 -38.51
C TYR A 948 18.34 15.82 -36.99
N MET A 949 18.43 17.00 -36.37
CA MET A 949 18.17 17.17 -34.93
C MET A 949 16.69 17.44 -34.62
N ARG A 950 15.93 17.95 -35.61
CA ARG A 950 14.59 18.49 -35.36
C ARG A 950 13.60 17.45 -34.87
N ASP A 951 13.62 16.25 -35.45
CA ASP A 951 12.89 15.10 -34.88
C ASP A 951 13.83 14.42 -33.88
N VAL A 952 13.71 14.78 -32.59
CA VAL A 952 14.54 14.20 -31.53
C VAL A 952 14.29 12.69 -31.44
N VAL A 953 13.03 12.31 -31.61
CA VAL A 953 12.58 10.94 -31.85
C VAL A 953 11.38 11.01 -32.78
N ARG A 954 11.27 10.05 -33.72
CA ARG A 954 10.08 9.84 -34.54
C ARG A 954 9.88 8.35 -34.76
N ILE A 955 8.68 7.89 -34.45
CA ILE A 955 8.30 6.49 -34.35
C ILE A 955 7.20 6.23 -35.38
N LYS A 956 7.34 5.16 -36.16
CA LYS A 956 6.28 4.65 -37.03
C LYS A 956 5.57 3.48 -36.33
N GLY A 957 4.49 2.95 -36.90
CA GLY A 957 3.73 1.85 -36.29
C GLY A 957 4.54 0.57 -36.01
N GLY A 958 3.85 -0.52 -35.70
CA GLY A 958 4.46 -1.82 -35.46
C GLY A 958 3.47 -2.84 -34.92
N GLU A 959 3.88 -4.11 -34.84
CA GLU A 959 3.02 -5.23 -34.42
C GLU A 959 2.96 -5.44 -32.90
N ILE A 960 3.98 -4.98 -32.18
CA ILE A 960 4.08 -5.09 -30.72
C ILE A 960 4.00 -3.68 -30.13
N ASP A 961 3.32 -3.53 -28.98
CA ASP A 961 3.31 -2.26 -28.25
C ASP A 961 4.67 -2.03 -27.60
N TYR A 962 5.26 -0.87 -27.83
CA TYR A 962 6.54 -0.47 -27.27
C TYR A 962 6.51 1.00 -26.86
N PHE A 963 7.62 1.47 -26.28
CA PHE A 963 7.80 2.87 -25.94
C PHE A 963 9.20 3.33 -26.33
N VAL A 964 9.38 4.64 -26.43
CA VAL A 964 10.71 5.25 -26.56
C VAL A 964 10.83 6.36 -25.54
N VAL A 965 12.01 6.45 -24.92
CA VAL A 965 12.35 7.50 -23.96
C VAL A 965 13.26 8.50 -24.64
N SER A 966 12.95 9.79 -24.53
CA SER A 966 13.78 10.86 -25.07
C SER A 966 13.79 12.08 -24.15
N LYS A 967 14.94 12.77 -24.13
CA LYS A 967 15.14 13.99 -23.35
C LYS A 967 14.67 15.23 -24.12
N ILE A 968 14.06 16.19 -23.44
CA ILE A 968 13.90 17.56 -23.94
C ILE A 968 14.90 18.49 -23.22
N GLU A 969 15.63 19.30 -23.98
CA GLU A 969 16.70 20.18 -23.49
C GLU A 969 16.17 21.61 -23.33
N VAL A 970 15.33 21.81 -22.31
CA VAL A 970 14.61 23.05 -22.01
C VAL A 970 15.54 24.17 -21.60
N GLU A 971 16.60 23.85 -20.84
CA GLU A 971 17.58 24.85 -20.41
C GLU A 971 18.20 25.58 -21.61
N SER A 972 18.74 24.82 -22.56
CA SER A 972 19.35 25.36 -23.77
C SER A 972 18.36 26.13 -24.66
N LEU A 973 17.09 25.70 -24.70
CA LEU A 973 16.04 26.38 -25.44
C LEU A 973 15.74 27.76 -24.83
N ARG A 974 15.60 27.83 -23.51
CA ARG A 974 15.32 29.08 -22.79
C ARG A 974 16.47 30.06 -22.87
N GLU A 975 17.72 29.59 -22.75
CA GLU A 975 18.91 30.42 -22.94
C GLU A 975 18.88 31.10 -24.32
N PHE A 976 18.61 30.34 -25.38
CA PHE A 976 18.50 30.88 -26.73
C PHE A 976 17.36 31.90 -26.89
N GLN A 977 16.23 31.68 -26.20
CA GLN A 977 15.05 32.55 -26.24
C GLN A 977 15.22 33.89 -25.50
N ARG A 978 16.17 33.98 -24.55
CA ARG A 978 16.44 35.22 -23.79
C ARG A 978 17.13 36.28 -24.63
N ASP A 979 17.90 35.88 -25.64
CA ASP A 979 18.61 36.81 -26.51
C ASP A 979 17.65 37.39 -27.57
N PHE A 980 17.30 38.68 -27.43
CA PHE A 980 16.35 39.42 -28.30
C PHE A 980 16.73 39.41 -29.80
N ARG A 981 17.96 39.00 -30.13
CA ARG A 981 18.46 38.79 -31.50
C ARG A 981 19.26 37.50 -31.54
N SER A 982 18.57 36.36 -31.40
CA SER A 982 19.20 35.05 -31.39
C SER A 982 20.17 34.91 -32.59
N SER A 983 21.44 34.61 -32.29
CA SER A 983 22.51 34.60 -33.29
C SER A 983 22.22 33.59 -34.41
N PRO A 984 22.48 33.91 -35.69
CA PRO A 984 22.39 32.96 -36.81
C PRO A 984 23.25 31.69 -36.64
N LYS A 985 24.19 31.70 -35.68
CA LYS A 985 25.10 30.59 -35.35
C LYS A 985 24.59 29.67 -34.21
N GLY A 986 23.41 29.93 -33.64
CA GLY A 986 22.86 29.12 -32.54
C GLY A 986 22.31 27.75 -32.96
N LYS A 987 22.06 26.89 -31.96
CA LYS A 987 21.53 25.50 -32.11
C LYS A 987 20.07 25.48 -32.61
N PHE A 988 19.30 26.51 -32.28
CA PHE A 988 17.88 26.64 -32.60
C PHE A 988 17.65 27.56 -33.80
N LYS A 989 16.48 27.44 -34.43
CA LYS A 989 16.03 28.42 -35.43
C LYS A 989 15.78 29.77 -34.75
N PRO A 990 15.82 30.89 -35.49
CA PRO A 990 15.38 32.18 -34.96
C PRO A 990 13.96 32.09 -34.40
N VAL A 991 13.72 32.80 -33.29
CA VAL A 991 12.37 32.96 -32.75
C VAL A 991 11.44 33.63 -33.77
N PRO A 992 10.14 33.28 -33.81
CA PRO A 992 9.21 33.88 -34.76
C PRO A 992 9.02 35.38 -34.49
N THR A 993 8.59 36.12 -35.51
CA THR A 993 8.30 37.55 -35.38
C THR A 993 7.26 37.79 -34.29
N GLY A 994 7.54 38.73 -33.38
CA GLY A 994 6.66 39.04 -32.23
C GLY A 994 6.70 37.99 -31.12
N TYR A 995 7.70 37.12 -31.08
CA TYR A 995 7.92 36.21 -29.97
C TYR A 995 8.38 36.95 -28.73
N GLU A 996 7.66 36.76 -27.62
CA GLU A 996 8.03 37.26 -26.31
C GLU A 996 8.04 36.09 -25.32
N ILE A 997 9.21 35.77 -24.76
CA ILE A 997 9.30 34.78 -23.67
C ILE A 997 8.72 35.38 -22.39
N SER A 998 7.86 34.62 -21.70
CA SER A 998 7.23 35.04 -20.45
C SER A 998 8.23 35.25 -19.32
N ASP A 999 7.93 36.20 -18.42
CA ASP A 999 8.83 36.59 -17.33
C ASP A 999 9.15 35.43 -16.38
N GLU A 1000 8.17 34.56 -16.14
CA GLU A 1000 8.33 33.37 -15.31
C GLU A 1000 9.33 32.36 -15.92
N ARG A 1001 9.40 32.26 -17.25
CA ARG A 1001 10.39 31.39 -17.95
C ARG A 1001 11.77 32.04 -18.06
N ARG A 1002 11.86 33.39 -18.02
CA ARG A 1002 13.14 34.14 -18.08
C ARG A 1002 14.03 33.95 -16.85
N HIS A 1003 13.49 33.66 -15.67
CA HIS A 1003 14.22 33.81 -14.40
C HIS A 1003 14.58 32.50 -13.66
N TYR A 1004 14.61 31.34 -14.32
CA TYR A 1004 15.02 30.12 -13.64
C TYR A 1004 16.49 30.22 -13.19
N LYS A 1005 16.72 30.38 -11.88
CA LYS A 1005 18.00 30.22 -11.19
C LYS A 1005 17.94 28.87 -10.47
N HIS A 1006 18.85 27.96 -10.81
CA HIS A 1006 19.07 26.76 -10.02
C HIS A 1006 19.25 27.15 -8.54
N LYS A 1007 18.49 26.53 -7.62
CA LYS A 1007 18.96 26.41 -6.24
C LYS A 1007 20.17 25.47 -6.31
N GLN A 1008 21.37 26.02 -6.13
CA GLN A 1008 22.57 25.22 -5.89
C GLN A 1008 22.44 24.44 -4.58
#